data_AF-A0A366HA82-F1
#
_entry.id   AF-A0A366HA82-F1
#
_cell.length_a   1.000
_cell.length_b   1.000
_cell.length_c   1.000
_cell.angle_alpha   90.00
_cell.angle_beta   90.00
_cell.angle_gamma   90.00
#
_symmetry.space_group_name_H-M   'P 1'
#
loop_
_entity.id
_entity.type
_entity.pdbx_description
1 polymer ?
#
loop_
_entity_poly.entity_id
_entity_poly.type
_entity_poly.pdbx_seq_one_letter_code
_entity_poly.pdbx_strand_id
1 'polypeptide(L)'
;MQPLRVRLDWSTSMTEPAQQQQQQSRPKRPLWRRLLRWMILAGLTLVFLVLLVLGGGLWYASHNRVRIANRALETVGPFRGRLEAVELDRLGNFDVRGLELVNKASGKTVVRLPKISGKFEWGALRSNAVESLVLENAEIHLDEMALKSFMPAKDAANATGSTEGAKGFAGLRIDHLQLKDAKVSFTDKDGTRHEVEMDYLANKLQVDAQGLLNSGEQQLTISHEDLDVEHAPYGVRLLEAKGRIKNGVVDLDEVNVQQPVLHATPQMLGEFGMDARTGSAAPTTLPTNGPMALATPGLIRGIRVGKLAVKDLSVSAHGFAPGNSTGIVIPDAGIVIPRYEADDLAWNPGDQLQAGAQRLLFQDLSIVSETDDGALRIRELSVALNPKEDGQPWTIRYLRVNDPTIYWTRGLHQELQEKAVEFGLGTKSAAVEGDAPADSSSAVPGNAEASASTVRIMKAGITGATVKISDLELMPFDLSAKAGLMLTEIEFGAQGWKSQSFQSLEVTEGRLQFPTKKGEQAYMPFFELPAGELVMKPDEWNANRKVARLLLEKPVVRLREGNTPWIAHQYTLEGPPYPVPTPSTAKAETSKPPPPSPVEEQPLVGPPRPIEQPWWKRLHYGQLAVKDGFADLVLFLPRPVDMQAKVNITTERTTTGGSRHHVRIEDFAGKLPTLSKLPFPVLQAGVLEGSVLLPEMWSQRRIEELKLTGANIEVGEALMKLFEPEKKPKPNENTGATADTPSEVSITTTHGEPWRVGHLQVADSSVSLQHIVPGSESVHFGLAFEVNESPLLMEDILKDSTPQRVELANIRIPSVQDPSRSVAELEKIAISLSLQGLARKEVDHIEIVSPTLYVGEDLFWYVDYYRKYMAAGARPSPDSPQIVAASDDFEFEVSSAVIESEPPLSEAAWSIKRLQVHDGKLVIAPKGKPLFKTPFPFSVDTEVTRGTLQADLAIPPDTYPIPQINLKLVGMRGNVQFNLPFKQKDNNLTETFEVDSIQYEDFKTGKAFLTVTYDKAGIYAKFGAEAYEGYLNGEANVYLSDSYHWDGWITGKDVQTKYLAEIMTPTYFYMEGKVETSLVAQGSMMELYQGDASFKNLTPGKISIKALDDVIKDLPKVWDPLRQQITKIGLETMRDFAYDRAEMKARFYGREGNGYFRFVGPQGSRNFDINVYDHRWTDDKEAKTTSP
;
A
#
# COMPACT_ATOMS: atom_id res chain seq x y z
N MET A 1 77.56 28.50 9.53
CA MET A 1 77.63 27.53 10.66
C MET A 1 77.23 26.19 10.07
N GLN A 2 78.10 25.22 9.77
CA GLN A 2 79.49 24.94 10.19
C GLN A 2 79.67 24.54 11.68
N PRO A 3 80.60 23.61 12.01
CA PRO A 3 80.30 22.48 12.92
C PRO A 3 81.46 22.12 13.91
N LEU A 4 81.38 20.97 14.60
CA LEU A 4 82.52 20.19 15.12
C LEU A 4 82.23 18.66 15.03
N ARG A 5 83.14 17.69 14.79
CA ARG A 5 84.62 17.49 14.81
C ARG A 5 85.21 16.76 16.05
N VAL A 6 85.66 15.50 15.84
CA VAL A 6 87.00 14.88 16.11
C VAL A 6 87.05 13.60 15.24
N ARG A 7 88.04 13.18 14.42
CA ARG A 7 89.36 13.67 13.92
C ARG A 7 90.65 13.23 14.66
N LEU A 8 91.26 12.12 14.22
CA LEU A 8 92.71 11.75 14.14
C LEU A 8 92.78 10.49 13.23
N ASP A 9 93.40 10.41 12.05
CA ASP A 9 94.72 10.83 11.51
C ASP A 9 95.94 10.09 12.07
N TRP A 10 96.74 9.48 11.17
CA TRP A 10 98.22 9.57 11.08
C TRP A 10 98.69 9.07 9.69
N SER A 11 99.91 9.43 9.25
CA SER A 11 100.27 9.36 7.82
C SER A 11 101.76 9.08 7.50
N THR A 12 102.01 8.82 6.21
CA THR A 12 103.20 9.18 5.39
C THR A 12 104.55 8.42 5.46
N SER A 13 105.05 8.19 4.24
CA SER A 13 106.44 8.35 3.73
C SER A 13 107.53 7.25 3.82
N MET A 14 108.13 7.07 2.63
CA MET A 14 109.42 6.49 2.23
C MET A 14 110.59 6.49 3.25
N THR A 15 111.48 5.48 3.19
CA THR A 15 112.83 5.60 2.57
C THR A 15 113.65 4.29 2.56
N GLU A 16 114.47 4.10 1.53
CA GLU A 16 115.69 3.25 1.50
C GLU A 16 116.88 4.07 2.07
N PRO A 17 118.06 3.51 2.50
CA PRO A 17 118.92 2.64 1.66
C PRO A 17 119.93 1.70 2.39
N ALA A 18 120.94 1.21 1.63
CA ALA A 18 122.32 0.84 2.05
C ALA A 18 122.53 -0.44 2.91
N GLN A 19 123.14 -1.52 2.39
CA GLN A 19 124.55 -1.76 2.04
C GLN A 19 125.50 -2.20 3.19
N GLN A 20 125.96 -3.46 3.13
CA GLN A 20 127.37 -3.91 3.25
C GLN A 20 127.39 -5.41 2.83
N GLN A 21 128.04 -5.83 1.75
CA GLN A 21 129.49 -5.92 1.50
C GLN A 21 130.29 -6.65 2.59
N GLN A 22 130.68 -7.89 2.29
CA GLN A 22 132.07 -8.34 2.50
C GLN A 22 132.53 -9.17 1.29
N GLN A 23 133.85 -9.32 1.15
CA GLN A 23 134.54 -9.63 -0.11
C GLN A 23 135.64 -10.68 0.11
N GLN A 24 136.37 -11.03 -0.96
CA GLN A 24 137.53 -11.96 -1.01
C GLN A 24 137.13 -13.46 -1.05
N SER A 25 137.87 -14.36 -1.72
CA SER A 25 139.02 -14.20 -2.64
C SER A 25 138.96 -15.22 -3.79
N ARG A 26 139.81 -15.05 -4.82
CA ARG A 26 139.95 -16.01 -5.95
C ARG A 26 140.95 -17.12 -5.62
N PRO A 27 140.64 -18.38 -5.99
CA PRO A 27 141.68 -19.26 -6.54
C PRO A 27 141.34 -19.82 -7.93
N LYS A 28 142.25 -20.68 -8.42
CA LYS A 28 142.45 -21.11 -9.82
C LYS A 28 141.31 -21.97 -10.41
N ARG A 29 141.26 -22.05 -11.75
CA ARG A 29 140.21 -22.71 -12.56
C ARG A 29 140.26 -24.25 -12.45
N PRO A 30 139.17 -24.95 -12.05
CA PRO A 30 139.01 -26.39 -12.28
C PRO A 30 138.27 -26.68 -13.61
N LEU A 31 138.58 -27.80 -14.27
CA LEU A 31 137.92 -28.20 -15.54
C LEU A 31 136.41 -28.43 -15.41
N TRP A 32 135.90 -28.66 -14.19
CA TRP A 32 134.48 -28.89 -13.94
C TRP A 32 133.57 -27.78 -14.50
N ARG A 33 134.03 -26.54 -14.70
CA ARG A 33 133.19 -25.50 -15.35
C ARG A 33 132.78 -25.80 -16.79
N ARG A 34 133.40 -26.76 -17.50
CA ARG A 34 132.83 -27.31 -18.75
C ARG A 34 131.69 -28.28 -18.48
N LEU A 35 131.83 -29.16 -17.49
CA LEU A 35 130.76 -30.08 -17.07
C LEU A 35 129.58 -29.37 -16.40
N LEU A 36 129.82 -28.33 -15.59
CA LEU A 36 128.76 -27.48 -15.02
C LEU A 36 128.13 -26.58 -16.08
N ARG A 37 128.87 -26.12 -17.10
CA ARG A 37 128.22 -25.55 -18.29
C ARG A 37 127.40 -26.58 -19.06
N TRP A 38 127.79 -27.85 -19.07
CA TRP A 38 126.98 -28.96 -19.62
C TRP A 38 125.86 -29.42 -18.71
N MET A 39 125.88 -29.20 -17.38
CA MET A 39 124.75 -29.46 -16.48
C MET A 39 123.84 -28.24 -16.32
N ILE A 40 124.30 -27.04 -16.65
CA ILE A 40 123.45 -25.87 -16.83
C ILE A 40 122.91 -25.84 -18.27
N LEU A 41 123.64 -26.33 -19.28
CA LEU A 41 123.03 -26.62 -20.59
C LEU A 41 122.12 -27.82 -20.53
N ALA A 42 122.46 -28.93 -19.86
CA ALA A 42 121.54 -30.08 -19.70
C ALA A 42 120.44 -29.79 -18.69
N GLY A 43 120.66 -28.88 -17.73
CA GLY A 43 119.60 -28.36 -16.86
C GLY A 43 118.67 -27.43 -17.65
N LEU A 44 119.19 -26.52 -18.46
CA LEU A 44 118.40 -25.67 -19.34
C LEU A 44 117.81 -26.43 -20.53
N THR A 45 118.42 -27.51 -21.05
CA THR A 45 117.81 -28.33 -22.10
C THR A 45 116.94 -29.44 -21.54
N LEU A 46 117.10 -29.88 -20.28
CA LEU A 46 116.06 -30.65 -19.60
C LEU A 46 114.88 -29.74 -19.27
N VAL A 47 115.09 -28.51 -18.79
CA VAL A 47 114.02 -27.52 -18.57
C VAL A 47 113.41 -27.06 -19.89
N PHE A 48 114.18 -26.89 -20.97
CA PHE A 48 113.67 -26.50 -22.30
C PHE A 48 113.05 -27.69 -23.05
N LEU A 49 113.50 -28.92 -22.82
CA LEU A 49 112.86 -30.14 -23.32
C LEU A 49 111.62 -30.48 -22.50
N VAL A 50 111.60 -30.22 -21.19
CA VAL A 50 110.39 -30.23 -20.36
C VAL A 50 109.47 -29.09 -20.76
N LEU A 51 109.95 -27.91 -21.14
CA LEU A 51 109.12 -26.83 -21.71
C LEU A 51 108.72 -27.09 -23.18
N LEU A 52 109.39 -28.00 -23.90
CA LEU A 52 108.95 -28.50 -25.22
C LEU A 52 108.02 -29.72 -25.10
N VAL A 53 108.09 -30.50 -24.02
CA VAL A 53 107.17 -31.59 -23.71
C VAL A 53 105.91 -31.07 -23.02
N LEU A 54 106.03 -30.06 -22.14
CA LEU A 54 104.91 -29.28 -21.61
C LEU A 54 104.37 -28.32 -22.67
N GLY A 55 105.21 -27.59 -23.40
CA GLY A 55 104.76 -26.67 -24.46
C GLY A 55 104.20 -27.40 -25.67
N GLY A 56 104.86 -28.47 -26.11
CA GLY A 56 104.35 -29.39 -27.14
C GLY A 56 103.18 -30.24 -26.65
N GLY A 57 103.11 -30.55 -25.36
CA GLY A 57 101.97 -31.21 -24.72
C GLY A 57 100.74 -30.30 -24.58
N LEU A 58 100.95 -29.02 -24.22
CA LEU A 58 99.93 -27.97 -24.21
C LEU A 58 99.50 -27.60 -25.64
N TRP A 59 100.43 -27.59 -26.60
CA TRP A 59 100.11 -27.41 -28.02
C TRP A 59 99.32 -28.61 -28.56
N TYR A 60 99.75 -29.85 -28.26
CA TYR A 60 99.02 -31.07 -28.63
C TYR A 60 97.63 -31.09 -27.97
N ALA A 61 97.53 -30.74 -26.69
CA ALA A 61 96.27 -30.67 -25.96
C ALA A 61 95.35 -29.56 -26.50
N SER A 62 95.89 -28.40 -26.88
CA SER A 62 95.13 -27.31 -27.51
C SER A 62 94.70 -27.67 -28.93
N HIS A 63 95.54 -28.34 -29.72
CA HIS A 63 95.22 -28.76 -31.08
C HIS A 63 94.23 -29.94 -31.11
N ASN A 64 94.34 -30.87 -30.15
CA ASN A 64 93.45 -32.02 -30.00
C ASN A 64 92.34 -31.78 -28.94
N ARG A 65 92.08 -30.53 -28.53
CA ARG A 65 91.21 -30.22 -27.38
C ARG A 65 89.83 -30.86 -27.46
N VAL A 66 89.19 -30.80 -28.64
CA VAL A 66 87.89 -31.44 -28.92
C VAL A 66 87.98 -32.97 -28.82
N ARG A 67 89.06 -33.59 -29.32
CA ARG A 67 89.27 -35.04 -29.25
C ARG A 67 89.52 -35.52 -27.81
N ILE A 68 90.21 -34.73 -27.00
CA ILE A 68 90.46 -35.02 -25.59
C ILE A 68 89.17 -34.85 -24.77
N ALA A 69 88.42 -33.75 -25.00
CA ALA A 69 87.13 -33.51 -24.39
C ALA A 69 86.12 -34.63 -24.71
N ASN A 70 85.98 -35.01 -25.99
CA ASN A 70 85.11 -36.12 -26.40
C ASN A 70 85.51 -37.44 -25.74
N ARG A 71 86.81 -37.76 -25.65
CA ARG A 71 87.29 -38.98 -24.99
C ARG A 71 87.05 -38.98 -23.48
N ALA A 72 87.05 -37.82 -22.82
CA ALA A 72 86.64 -37.69 -21.43
C ALA A 72 85.11 -37.85 -21.29
N LEU A 73 84.32 -37.21 -22.16
CA LEU A 73 82.86 -37.31 -22.18
C LEU A 73 82.35 -38.74 -22.43
N GLU A 74 83.09 -39.58 -23.17
CA GLU A 74 82.75 -41.00 -23.31
C GLU A 74 82.77 -41.76 -21.96
N THR A 75 83.56 -41.32 -20.97
CA THR A 75 83.63 -41.96 -19.64
C THR A 75 82.64 -41.38 -18.62
N VAL A 76 81.87 -40.34 -18.96
CA VAL A 76 80.92 -39.69 -18.04
C VAL A 76 79.59 -40.45 -17.98
N GLY A 77 79.51 -41.44 -17.09
CA GLY A 77 78.25 -42.07 -16.67
C GLY A 77 77.46 -42.78 -17.80
N PRO A 78 76.12 -42.75 -17.77
CA PRO A 78 75.27 -43.45 -18.74
C PRO A 78 75.13 -42.72 -20.09
N PHE A 79 75.79 -41.58 -20.28
CA PHE A 79 75.74 -40.81 -21.52
C PHE A 79 77.04 -40.92 -22.32
N ARG A 80 76.97 -40.85 -23.65
CA ARG A 80 78.08 -40.61 -24.56
C ARG A 80 77.96 -39.16 -25.03
N GLY A 81 78.84 -38.30 -24.53
CA GLY A 81 78.93 -36.93 -25.01
C GLY A 81 79.76 -36.81 -26.28
N ARG A 82 79.28 -35.99 -27.22
CA ARG A 82 79.98 -35.55 -28.43
C ARG A 82 79.99 -34.02 -28.44
N LEU A 83 81.10 -33.43 -28.84
CA LEU A 83 81.31 -32.00 -28.92
C LEU A 83 81.95 -31.61 -30.25
N GLU A 84 81.57 -30.45 -30.80
CA GLU A 84 82.14 -29.87 -32.02
C GLU A 84 83.34 -28.97 -31.73
N ALA A 85 83.22 -28.06 -30.75
CA ALA A 85 84.28 -27.12 -30.40
C ALA A 85 84.40 -26.88 -28.89
N VAL A 86 85.65 -26.72 -28.42
CA VAL A 86 86.00 -26.05 -27.17
C VAL A 86 86.84 -24.85 -27.56
N GLU A 87 86.62 -23.70 -26.96
CA GLU A 87 87.59 -22.61 -26.83
C GLU A 87 87.78 -22.32 -25.35
N LEU A 88 89.02 -22.05 -24.96
CA LEU A 88 89.40 -21.76 -23.59
C LEU A 88 90.49 -20.69 -23.61
N ASP A 89 90.25 -19.56 -22.95
CA ASP A 89 91.22 -18.47 -22.89
C ASP A 89 92.13 -18.56 -21.64
N ARG A 90 93.00 -17.56 -21.47
CA ARG A 90 93.93 -17.50 -20.33
C ARG A 90 93.32 -16.86 -19.07
N LEU A 91 92.17 -16.21 -19.20
CA LEU A 91 91.44 -15.55 -18.12
C LEU A 91 90.44 -16.50 -17.43
N GLY A 92 90.23 -17.69 -18.00
CA GLY A 92 89.30 -18.71 -17.49
C GLY A 92 87.92 -18.65 -18.14
N ASN A 93 87.76 -17.91 -19.24
CA ASN A 93 86.55 -17.96 -20.04
C ASN A 93 86.59 -19.20 -20.95
N PHE A 94 85.45 -19.88 -21.08
CA PHE A 94 85.25 -20.99 -22.02
C PHE A 94 84.03 -20.76 -22.90
N ASP A 95 84.11 -21.25 -24.14
CA ASP A 95 83.00 -21.37 -25.09
C ASP A 95 83.03 -22.79 -25.66
N VAL A 96 81.92 -23.51 -25.56
CA VAL A 96 81.80 -24.95 -25.80
C VAL A 96 80.56 -25.14 -26.65
N ARG A 97 80.74 -25.61 -27.90
CA ARG A 97 79.69 -25.60 -28.93
C ARG A 97 79.36 -26.99 -29.46
N GLY A 98 78.08 -27.22 -29.69
CA GLY A 98 77.53 -28.48 -30.20
C GLY A 98 77.75 -29.65 -29.25
N LEU A 99 77.44 -29.50 -27.95
CA LEU A 99 77.53 -30.61 -26.99
C LEU A 99 76.25 -31.47 -27.03
N GLU A 100 76.33 -32.64 -27.63
CA GLU A 100 75.27 -33.65 -27.69
C GLU A 100 75.54 -34.79 -26.71
N LEU A 101 74.65 -34.98 -25.73
CA LEU A 101 74.66 -36.10 -24.78
C LEU A 101 73.66 -37.16 -25.23
N VAL A 102 74.17 -38.27 -25.77
CA VAL A 102 73.38 -39.42 -26.21
C VAL A 102 73.31 -40.46 -25.09
N ASN A 103 72.14 -40.94 -24.72
CA ASN A 103 71.97 -42.00 -23.73
C ASN A 103 72.52 -43.33 -24.29
N LYS A 104 73.46 -43.97 -23.59
CA LYS A 104 74.13 -45.21 -24.03
C LYS A 104 73.18 -46.41 -24.15
N ALA A 105 72.03 -46.40 -23.47
CA ALA A 105 71.04 -47.47 -23.49
C ALA A 105 69.96 -47.27 -24.58
N SER A 106 69.45 -46.04 -24.78
CA SER A 106 68.39 -45.77 -25.76
C SER A 106 68.89 -45.30 -27.13
N GLY A 107 70.15 -44.84 -27.23
CA GLY A 107 70.73 -44.29 -28.45
C GLY A 107 70.18 -42.91 -28.85
N LYS A 108 69.24 -42.35 -28.08
CA LYS A 108 68.66 -41.01 -28.30
C LYS A 108 69.53 -39.91 -27.67
N THR A 109 69.56 -38.74 -28.31
CA THR A 109 70.03 -37.50 -27.69
C THR A 109 69.08 -37.12 -26.55
N VAL A 110 69.61 -36.92 -25.34
CA VAL A 110 68.85 -36.50 -24.14
C VAL A 110 69.12 -35.03 -23.80
N VAL A 111 70.29 -34.52 -24.14
CA VAL A 111 70.62 -33.09 -24.02
C VAL A 111 71.45 -32.68 -25.23
N ARG A 112 71.17 -31.53 -25.81
CA ARG A 112 71.98 -30.88 -26.83
C ARG A 112 72.11 -29.40 -26.47
N LEU A 113 73.36 -28.96 -26.30
CA LEU A 113 73.70 -27.59 -25.91
C LEU A 113 74.46 -26.97 -27.08
N PRO A 114 73.80 -26.22 -27.98
CA PRO A 114 74.44 -25.62 -29.15
C PRO A 114 75.58 -24.67 -28.77
N LYS A 115 75.41 -23.93 -27.66
CA LYS A 115 76.42 -23.05 -27.10
C LYS A 115 76.35 -23.02 -25.57
N ILE A 116 77.50 -23.27 -24.95
CA ILE A 116 77.75 -23.14 -23.53
C ILE A 116 78.90 -22.13 -23.40
N SER A 117 78.68 -21.01 -22.73
CA SER A 117 79.77 -20.10 -22.37
C SER A 117 79.87 -19.95 -20.85
N GLY A 118 81.02 -19.53 -20.34
CA GLY A 118 81.17 -19.36 -18.91
C GLY A 118 82.56 -18.89 -18.50
N LYS A 119 82.72 -18.65 -17.21
CA LYS A 119 83.97 -18.18 -16.59
C LYS A 119 84.25 -18.95 -15.31
N PHE A 120 85.51 -19.31 -15.10
CA PHE A 120 85.99 -19.90 -13.85
C PHE A 120 87.34 -19.29 -13.46
N GLU A 121 87.63 -19.22 -12.16
CA GLU A 121 89.00 -18.98 -11.71
C GLU A 121 89.75 -20.31 -11.58
N TRP A 122 91.01 -20.35 -12.03
CA TRP A 122 91.90 -21.52 -11.89
C TRP A 122 92.15 -21.93 -10.42
N GLY A 123 91.94 -21.01 -9.46
CA GLY A 123 91.90 -21.32 -8.04
C GLY A 123 90.57 -21.95 -7.62
N ALA A 124 89.44 -21.33 -8.00
CA ALA A 124 88.08 -21.76 -7.66
C ALA A 124 87.73 -23.17 -8.16
N LEU A 125 88.27 -23.60 -9.31
CA LEU A 125 88.11 -24.98 -9.79
C LEU A 125 88.60 -26.05 -8.80
N ARG A 126 89.59 -25.75 -7.94
CA ARG A 126 90.06 -26.71 -6.91
C ARG A 126 89.08 -26.87 -5.74
N SER A 127 88.15 -25.94 -5.60
CA SER A 127 87.03 -25.95 -4.64
C SER A 127 85.69 -26.18 -5.35
N ASN A 128 85.69 -26.84 -6.52
CA ASN A 128 84.51 -27.14 -7.33
C ASN A 128 83.64 -25.91 -7.64
N ALA A 129 84.24 -24.72 -7.79
CA ALA A 129 83.52 -23.47 -7.97
C ALA A 129 83.70 -22.88 -9.38
N VAL A 130 82.58 -22.44 -9.97
CA VAL A 130 82.47 -21.77 -11.28
C VAL A 130 81.86 -20.37 -11.05
N GLU A 131 82.37 -19.36 -11.75
CA GLU A 131 81.93 -17.98 -11.57
C GLU A 131 80.67 -17.69 -12.39
N SER A 132 80.68 -18.05 -13.67
CA SER A 132 79.49 -18.00 -14.52
C SER A 132 79.37 -19.19 -15.46
N LEU A 133 78.13 -19.60 -15.74
CA LEU A 133 77.77 -20.60 -16.74
C LEU A 133 76.49 -20.13 -17.45
N VAL A 134 76.57 -19.95 -18.77
CA VAL A 134 75.48 -19.48 -19.63
C VAL A 134 75.22 -20.52 -20.72
N LEU A 135 74.01 -21.06 -20.75
CA LEU A 135 73.55 -22.12 -21.64
C LEU A 135 72.54 -21.52 -22.63
N GLU A 136 72.89 -21.41 -23.91
CA GLU A 136 72.03 -20.81 -24.93
C GLU A 136 71.43 -21.88 -25.86
N ASN A 137 70.12 -21.77 -26.13
CA ASN A 137 69.37 -22.61 -27.06
C ASN A 137 69.44 -24.12 -26.70
N ALA A 138 69.43 -24.43 -25.40
CA ALA A 138 69.58 -25.80 -24.91
C ALA A 138 68.35 -26.67 -25.22
N GLU A 139 68.48 -27.65 -26.12
CA GLU A 139 67.46 -28.67 -26.40
C GLU A 139 67.62 -29.81 -25.37
N ILE A 140 66.58 -30.08 -24.58
CA ILE A 140 66.56 -31.15 -23.56
C ILE A 140 65.41 -32.11 -23.91
N HIS A 141 65.70 -33.41 -24.01
CA HIS A 141 64.73 -34.45 -24.34
C HIS A 141 64.59 -35.43 -23.18
N LEU A 142 63.54 -35.24 -22.38
CA LEU A 142 63.22 -36.08 -21.22
C LEU A 142 62.24 -37.19 -21.62
N ASP A 143 62.76 -38.35 -22.05
CA ASP A 143 61.95 -39.57 -22.09
C ASP A 143 61.92 -40.28 -20.72
N GLU A 144 60.97 -41.19 -20.54
CA GLU A 144 60.76 -41.89 -19.26
C GLU A 144 62.02 -42.63 -18.77
N MET A 145 62.88 -43.09 -19.69
CA MET A 145 64.16 -43.72 -19.35
C MET A 145 65.23 -42.71 -18.95
N ALA A 146 65.27 -41.52 -19.56
CA ALA A 146 66.10 -40.41 -19.09
C ALA A 146 65.70 -40.00 -17.66
N LEU A 147 64.40 -39.79 -17.40
CA LEU A 147 63.87 -39.46 -16.07
C LEU A 147 64.22 -40.55 -15.03
N LYS A 148 64.01 -41.82 -15.34
CA LYS A 148 64.44 -42.97 -14.51
C LYS A 148 65.95 -43.05 -14.28
N SER A 149 66.77 -42.44 -15.14
CA SER A 149 68.24 -42.38 -14.97
C SER A 149 68.72 -41.18 -14.14
N PHE A 150 67.90 -40.14 -14.00
CA PHE A 150 68.17 -38.99 -13.11
C PHE A 150 67.61 -39.16 -11.69
N MET A 151 66.56 -39.97 -11.52
CA MET A 151 66.07 -40.34 -10.19
C MET A 151 66.98 -41.38 -9.51
N PRO A 152 67.26 -41.28 -8.20
CA PRO A 152 67.94 -42.33 -7.46
C PRO A 152 67.08 -43.60 -7.44
N ALA A 153 67.66 -44.74 -7.85
CA ALA A 153 66.93 -46.00 -7.99
C ALA A 153 66.28 -46.43 -6.66
N LYS A 154 64.95 -46.61 -6.69
CA LYS A 154 64.12 -46.90 -5.49
C LYS A 154 64.57 -48.16 -4.74
N ASP A 155 65.12 -49.13 -5.45
CA ASP A 155 65.60 -50.40 -4.89
C ASP A 155 66.97 -50.30 -4.20
N ALA A 156 67.72 -49.21 -4.40
CA ALA A 156 69.04 -49.02 -3.81
C ALA A 156 69.01 -48.82 -2.28
N ALA A 157 67.85 -48.53 -1.70
CA ALA A 157 67.68 -48.30 -0.26
C ALA A 157 68.06 -49.51 0.61
N ASN A 158 67.99 -50.73 0.08
CA ASN A 158 68.38 -51.97 0.78
C ASN A 158 69.81 -52.44 0.45
N ALA A 159 70.56 -51.73 -0.42
CA ALA A 159 71.92 -52.07 -0.78
C ALA A 159 72.93 -51.28 0.08
N THR A 160 73.46 -51.90 1.14
CA THR A 160 74.34 -51.28 2.15
C THR A 160 75.77 -50.96 1.66
N GLY A 161 75.91 -50.37 0.48
CA GLY A 161 77.21 -49.97 -0.11
C GLY A 161 77.17 -48.80 -1.11
N SER A 162 76.07 -48.59 -1.85
CA SER A 162 76.05 -47.65 -3.00
C SER A 162 75.70 -46.21 -2.63
N THR A 163 76.56 -45.52 -1.87
CA THR A 163 76.45 -44.06 -1.60
C THR A 163 77.21 -43.18 -2.59
N GLU A 164 77.81 -43.75 -3.65
CA GLU A 164 78.73 -43.00 -4.53
C GLU A 164 78.03 -42.05 -5.51
N GLY A 165 76.81 -42.37 -5.96
CA GLY A 165 76.12 -41.58 -7.00
C GLY A 165 75.89 -40.11 -6.65
N ALA A 166 75.58 -39.79 -5.39
CA ALA A 166 75.34 -38.41 -4.94
C ALA A 166 76.63 -37.62 -4.65
N LYS A 167 77.78 -38.29 -4.44
CA LYS A 167 79.03 -37.62 -4.04
C LYS A 167 79.66 -36.79 -5.16
N GLY A 168 79.32 -37.05 -6.42
CA GLY A 168 79.90 -36.36 -7.58
C GLY A 168 79.60 -34.85 -7.65
N PHE A 169 78.54 -34.38 -6.98
CA PHE A 169 78.12 -32.97 -6.99
C PHE A 169 78.31 -32.27 -5.63
N ALA A 170 78.66 -32.98 -4.56
CA ALA A 170 78.81 -32.39 -3.23
C ALA A 170 79.93 -31.32 -3.22
N GLY A 171 79.60 -30.11 -2.77
CA GLY A 171 80.51 -28.96 -2.80
C GLY A 171 80.63 -28.25 -4.16
N LEU A 172 79.88 -28.64 -5.20
CA LEU A 172 79.75 -27.85 -6.42
C LEU A 172 79.14 -26.48 -6.09
N ARG A 173 79.74 -25.41 -6.62
CA ARG A 173 79.23 -24.03 -6.53
C ARG A 173 79.27 -23.35 -7.89
N ILE A 174 78.19 -22.66 -8.26
CA ILE A 174 78.08 -21.84 -9.46
C ILE A 174 77.56 -20.46 -9.03
N ASP A 175 78.39 -19.43 -9.10
CA ASP A 175 78.01 -18.09 -8.61
C ASP A 175 76.94 -17.41 -9.48
N HIS A 176 76.93 -17.71 -10.78
CA HIS A 176 75.88 -17.29 -11.70
C HIS A 176 75.60 -18.37 -12.76
N LEU A 177 74.39 -18.90 -12.78
CA LEU A 177 73.89 -19.81 -13.80
C LEU A 177 72.80 -19.12 -14.60
N GLN A 178 72.92 -19.11 -15.92
CA GLN A 178 71.87 -18.69 -16.83
C GLN A 178 71.62 -19.79 -17.87
N LEU A 179 70.35 -20.08 -18.09
CA LEU A 179 69.80 -20.85 -19.19
C LEU A 179 68.93 -19.88 -19.99
N LYS A 180 69.13 -19.82 -21.30
CA LYS A 180 68.45 -18.91 -22.20
C LYS A 180 67.92 -19.63 -23.43
N ASP A 181 66.68 -19.36 -23.82
CA ASP A 181 66.01 -19.91 -25.01
C ASP A 181 65.97 -21.46 -25.02
N ALA A 182 65.88 -22.11 -23.86
CA ALA A 182 66.04 -23.58 -23.78
C ALA A 182 64.74 -24.33 -24.07
N LYS A 183 64.79 -25.28 -25.00
CA LYS A 183 63.67 -26.12 -25.42
C LYS A 183 63.67 -27.45 -24.66
N VAL A 184 62.93 -27.50 -23.56
CA VAL A 184 62.68 -28.73 -22.81
C VAL A 184 61.49 -29.45 -23.40
N SER A 185 61.73 -30.60 -24.02
CA SER A 185 60.66 -31.49 -24.49
C SER A 185 60.65 -32.79 -23.70
N PHE A 186 59.44 -33.27 -23.41
CA PHE A 186 59.23 -34.53 -22.70
C PHE A 186 58.14 -35.35 -23.39
N THR A 187 58.11 -36.64 -23.12
CA THR A 187 57.10 -37.56 -23.66
C THR A 187 56.43 -38.28 -22.51
N ASP A 188 55.12 -38.10 -22.35
CA ASP A 188 54.35 -38.79 -21.31
C ASP A 188 54.07 -40.25 -21.71
N LYS A 189 53.51 -41.04 -20.79
CA LYS A 189 53.22 -42.48 -20.92
C LYS A 189 52.37 -42.80 -22.16
N ASP A 190 51.46 -41.91 -22.51
CA ASP A 190 50.54 -42.06 -23.65
C ASP A 190 51.19 -41.71 -25.01
N GLY A 191 52.47 -41.32 -25.00
CA GLY A 191 53.26 -41.03 -26.20
C GLY A 191 53.19 -39.57 -26.67
N THR A 192 52.34 -38.75 -26.06
CA THR A 192 52.23 -37.31 -26.33
C THR A 192 53.56 -36.61 -26.02
N ARG A 193 54.10 -35.87 -27.00
CA ARG A 193 55.28 -35.02 -26.83
C ARG A 193 54.84 -33.60 -26.52
N HIS A 194 55.33 -33.07 -25.41
CA HIS A 194 55.23 -31.66 -25.05
C HIS A 194 56.59 -31.00 -25.29
N GLU A 195 56.61 -29.73 -25.73
CA GLU A 195 57.84 -28.93 -25.87
C GLU A 195 57.62 -27.56 -25.22
N VAL A 196 58.52 -27.18 -24.32
CA VAL A 196 58.40 -26.02 -23.43
C VAL A 196 59.67 -25.18 -23.57
N GLU A 197 59.51 -23.87 -23.73
CA GLU A 197 60.63 -22.93 -23.73
C GLU A 197 60.89 -22.42 -22.31
N MET A 198 62.16 -22.35 -21.92
CA MET A 198 62.57 -22.13 -20.54
C MET A 198 63.80 -21.22 -20.46
N ASP A 199 63.63 -20.06 -19.82
CA ASP A 199 64.72 -19.25 -19.29
C ASP A 199 64.86 -19.56 -17.80
N TYR A 200 66.09 -19.77 -17.33
CA TYR A 200 66.36 -20.01 -15.90
C TYR A 200 67.65 -19.30 -15.46
N LEU A 201 67.50 -18.35 -14.55
CA LEU A 201 68.56 -17.59 -13.92
C LEU A 201 68.70 -18.07 -12.46
N ALA A 202 69.92 -18.34 -11.99
CA ALA A 202 70.17 -18.69 -10.59
C ALA A 202 71.52 -18.15 -10.12
N ASN A 203 71.50 -17.41 -9.00
CA ASN A 203 72.70 -16.88 -8.37
C ASN A 203 73.15 -17.78 -7.21
N LYS A 204 74.47 -17.95 -7.03
CA LYS A 204 75.11 -18.66 -5.89
C LYS A 204 74.55 -20.06 -5.66
N LEU A 205 74.30 -20.81 -6.72
CA LEU A 205 73.83 -22.19 -6.65
C LEU A 205 74.93 -23.05 -6.01
N GLN A 206 74.62 -23.74 -4.91
CA GLN A 206 75.58 -24.58 -4.18
C GLN A 206 74.92 -25.87 -3.71
N VAL A 207 75.61 -27.00 -3.89
CA VAL A 207 75.27 -28.28 -3.25
C VAL A 207 76.10 -28.42 -1.98
N ASP A 208 75.46 -28.60 -0.83
CA ASP A 208 76.15 -28.72 0.46
C ASP A 208 76.72 -30.13 0.71
N ALA A 209 77.35 -30.33 1.87
CA ALA A 209 77.98 -31.61 2.24
C ALA A 209 76.97 -32.72 2.54
N GLN A 210 75.70 -32.37 2.73
CA GLN A 210 74.56 -33.26 2.91
C GLN A 210 73.87 -33.58 1.58
N GLY A 211 74.33 -32.98 0.48
CA GLY A 211 73.75 -33.13 -0.85
C GLY A 211 72.49 -32.30 -1.08
N LEU A 212 72.18 -31.33 -0.21
CA LEU A 212 71.03 -30.44 -0.41
C LEU A 212 71.40 -29.25 -1.30
N LEU A 213 70.46 -28.85 -2.13
CA LEU A 213 70.60 -27.68 -2.98
C LEU A 213 70.30 -26.40 -2.18
N ASN A 214 71.14 -25.38 -2.39
CA ASN A 214 70.98 -24.04 -1.85
C ASN A 214 71.25 -23.02 -2.97
N SER A 215 70.65 -21.83 -2.89
CA SER A 215 70.93 -20.72 -3.81
C SER A 215 70.71 -19.35 -3.18
N GLY A 216 71.20 -18.32 -3.86
CA GLY A 216 70.62 -16.98 -3.80
C GLY A 216 69.36 -16.89 -4.67
N GLU A 217 69.07 -15.68 -5.15
CA GLU A 217 67.93 -15.42 -6.03
C GLU A 217 67.99 -16.23 -7.33
N GLN A 218 66.85 -16.82 -7.68
CA GLN A 218 66.54 -17.51 -8.92
C GLN A 218 65.33 -16.85 -9.60
N GLN A 219 65.30 -16.90 -10.93
CA GLN A 219 64.12 -16.63 -11.75
C GLN A 219 63.98 -17.74 -12.79
N LEU A 220 62.83 -18.38 -12.82
CA LEU A 220 62.41 -19.34 -13.83
C LEU A 220 61.27 -18.72 -14.63
N THR A 221 61.43 -18.62 -15.95
CA THR A 221 60.36 -18.28 -16.88
C THR A 221 60.16 -19.47 -17.80
N ILE A 222 58.95 -20.03 -17.80
CA ILE A 222 58.50 -21.14 -18.63
C ILE A 222 57.39 -20.63 -19.55
N SER A 223 57.56 -20.77 -20.86
CA SER A 223 56.59 -20.38 -21.88
C SER A 223 56.30 -21.53 -22.84
N HIS A 224 55.05 -21.61 -23.29
CA HIS A 224 54.58 -22.67 -24.17
C HIS A 224 53.62 -22.08 -25.21
N GLU A 225 53.97 -22.21 -26.49
CA GLU A 225 53.28 -21.52 -27.60
C GLU A 225 52.11 -22.34 -28.15
N ASP A 226 52.32 -23.62 -28.46
CA ASP A 226 51.35 -24.55 -29.05
C ASP A 226 50.69 -25.47 -28.00
N LEU A 227 49.92 -24.89 -27.07
CA LEU A 227 49.19 -25.68 -26.07
C LEU A 227 47.94 -26.32 -26.70
N ASP A 228 47.85 -27.65 -26.66
CA ASP A 228 46.60 -28.38 -26.96
C ASP A 228 45.60 -28.20 -25.81
N VAL A 229 44.85 -27.09 -25.89
CA VAL A 229 43.81 -26.67 -24.94
C VAL A 229 42.59 -27.59 -24.95
N GLU A 230 42.46 -28.52 -25.91
CA GLU A 230 41.33 -29.45 -25.97
C GLU A 230 41.62 -30.77 -25.23
N HIS A 231 42.87 -31.23 -25.22
CA HIS A 231 43.24 -32.58 -24.73
C HIS A 231 44.13 -32.62 -23.48
N ALA A 232 44.84 -31.55 -23.14
CA ALA A 232 45.75 -31.55 -21.98
C ALA A 232 44.98 -31.42 -20.64
N PRO A 233 45.13 -32.36 -19.68
CA PRO A 233 44.41 -32.29 -18.40
C PRO A 233 44.80 -31.06 -17.56
N TYR A 234 46.01 -30.56 -17.77
CA TYR A 234 46.52 -29.30 -17.26
C TYR A 234 47.42 -28.64 -18.31
N GLY A 235 47.38 -27.31 -18.40
CA GLY A 235 48.20 -26.51 -19.30
C GLY A 235 48.56 -25.17 -18.67
N VAL A 236 49.70 -24.59 -19.03
CA VAL A 236 50.12 -23.24 -18.65
C VAL A 236 50.84 -22.59 -19.83
N ARG A 237 50.35 -21.43 -20.28
CA ARG A 237 50.98 -20.69 -21.39
C ARG A 237 52.25 -19.94 -20.96
N LEU A 238 52.22 -19.32 -19.77
CA LEU A 238 53.36 -18.64 -19.17
C LEU A 238 53.37 -18.84 -17.64
N LEU A 239 54.51 -19.29 -17.12
CA LEU A 239 54.81 -19.40 -15.69
C LEU A 239 56.09 -18.60 -15.41
N GLU A 240 56.00 -17.58 -14.58
CA GLU A 240 57.16 -16.92 -13.97
C GLU A 240 57.23 -17.31 -12.49
N ALA A 241 58.38 -17.80 -12.03
CA ALA A 241 58.64 -18.05 -10.62
C ALA A 241 59.95 -17.38 -10.20
N LYS A 242 59.92 -16.59 -9.12
CA LYS A 242 61.07 -15.89 -8.53
C LYS A 242 61.23 -16.34 -7.09
N GLY A 243 62.46 -16.60 -6.65
CA GLY A 243 62.70 -17.14 -5.32
C GLY A 243 64.13 -17.58 -5.04
N ARG A 244 64.29 -18.54 -4.15
CA ARG A 244 65.57 -19.15 -3.76
C ARG A 244 65.35 -20.59 -3.29
N ILE A 245 66.42 -21.38 -3.17
CA ILE A 245 66.38 -22.67 -2.49
C ILE A 245 67.22 -22.58 -1.22
N LYS A 246 66.67 -23.01 -0.08
CA LYS A 246 67.33 -22.90 1.23
C LYS A 246 67.11 -24.19 2.02
N ASN A 247 68.20 -24.88 2.37
CA ASN A 247 68.18 -26.19 3.03
C ASN A 247 67.33 -27.24 2.27
N GLY A 248 67.25 -27.13 0.94
CA GLY A 248 66.36 -27.93 0.10
C GLY A 248 64.88 -27.52 0.10
N VAL A 249 64.44 -26.48 0.82
CA VAL A 249 63.09 -25.90 0.62
C VAL A 249 63.16 -24.91 -0.53
N VAL A 250 62.26 -25.04 -1.52
CA VAL A 250 62.09 -24.04 -2.58
C VAL A 250 61.21 -22.92 -2.01
N ASP A 251 61.78 -21.74 -1.86
CA ASP A 251 61.21 -20.57 -1.18
C ASP A 251 60.97 -19.50 -2.25
N LEU A 252 59.80 -19.57 -2.90
CA LEU A 252 59.40 -18.70 -4.02
C LEU A 252 58.77 -17.42 -3.48
N ASP A 253 59.41 -16.27 -3.68
CA ASP A 253 58.88 -14.98 -3.23
C ASP A 253 57.64 -14.57 -4.06
N GLU A 254 57.63 -14.86 -5.38
CA GLU A 254 56.49 -14.60 -6.28
C GLU A 254 56.37 -15.70 -7.35
N VAL A 255 55.15 -16.19 -7.60
CA VAL A 255 54.81 -17.02 -8.76
C VAL A 255 53.64 -16.40 -9.51
N ASN A 256 53.85 -16.06 -10.79
CA ASN A 256 52.83 -15.55 -11.70
C ASN A 256 52.52 -16.59 -12.78
N VAL A 257 51.25 -16.99 -12.90
CA VAL A 257 50.78 -17.99 -13.88
C VAL A 257 49.76 -17.32 -14.79
N GLN A 258 49.95 -17.34 -16.10
CA GLN A 258 49.04 -16.71 -17.06
C GLN A 258 48.45 -17.72 -18.04
N GLN A 259 47.14 -17.61 -18.27
CA GLN A 259 46.35 -18.50 -19.11
C GLN A 259 46.59 -19.99 -18.82
N PRO A 260 46.53 -20.44 -17.54
CA PRO A 260 46.48 -21.87 -17.27
C PRO A 260 45.11 -22.44 -17.64
N VAL A 261 45.11 -23.69 -18.07
CA VAL A 261 43.92 -24.47 -18.41
C VAL A 261 43.90 -25.70 -17.51
N LEU A 262 42.74 -26.02 -16.94
CA LEU A 262 42.55 -27.15 -16.04
C LEU A 262 41.29 -27.92 -16.43
N HIS A 263 41.45 -29.12 -16.97
CA HIS A 263 40.32 -29.99 -17.28
C HIS A 263 40.02 -30.86 -16.05
N ALA A 264 39.02 -30.46 -15.29
CA ALA A 264 38.47 -31.28 -14.22
C ALA A 264 37.79 -32.49 -14.86
N THR A 265 38.36 -33.67 -14.63
CA THR A 265 37.78 -34.97 -14.96
C THR A 265 37.50 -35.75 -13.66
N PRO A 266 36.58 -36.72 -13.67
CA PRO A 266 36.34 -37.57 -12.50
C PRO A 266 37.60 -38.30 -12.01
N GLN A 267 38.53 -38.62 -12.93
CA GLN A 267 39.81 -39.24 -12.60
C GLN A 267 40.75 -38.26 -11.87
N MET A 268 40.87 -37.01 -12.35
CA MET A 268 41.69 -35.99 -11.72
C MET A 268 41.20 -35.66 -10.29
N LEU A 269 39.88 -35.52 -10.08
CA LEU A 269 39.33 -35.30 -8.73
C LEU A 269 39.56 -36.50 -7.80
N GLY A 270 39.55 -37.72 -8.33
CA GLY A 270 39.93 -38.94 -7.61
C GLY A 270 41.39 -38.95 -7.16
N GLU A 271 42.31 -38.44 -8.00
CA GLU A 271 43.74 -38.31 -7.64
C GLU A 271 43.99 -37.25 -6.54
N PHE A 272 43.12 -36.24 -6.42
CA PHE A 272 43.09 -35.32 -5.27
C PHE A 272 42.36 -35.89 -4.03
N GLY A 273 41.92 -37.16 -4.06
CA GLY A 273 41.34 -37.85 -2.91
C GLY A 273 39.83 -37.68 -2.71
N MET A 274 39.11 -37.11 -3.67
CA MET A 274 37.63 -37.04 -3.65
C MET A 274 36.99 -38.34 -4.14
N ASP A 275 37.28 -39.45 -3.43
CA ASP A 275 36.75 -40.79 -3.74
C ASP A 275 35.33 -40.95 -3.18
N ALA A 276 34.35 -40.33 -3.85
CA ALA A 276 32.95 -40.22 -3.42
C ALA A 276 32.14 -41.55 -3.49
N ARG A 277 32.82 -42.70 -3.55
CA ARG A 277 32.21 -44.04 -3.62
C ARG A 277 31.69 -44.59 -2.30
N THR A 278 32.12 -44.04 -1.16
CA THR A 278 31.63 -44.45 0.16
C THR A 278 30.62 -43.43 0.70
N GLY A 279 29.34 -43.80 0.71
CA GLY A 279 28.26 -43.06 1.39
C GLY A 279 28.32 -43.15 2.94
N SER A 280 29.53 -43.06 3.49
CA SER A 280 29.85 -43.02 4.92
C SER A 280 30.61 -41.72 5.20
N ALA A 281 30.62 -41.28 6.45
CA ALA A 281 31.11 -39.96 6.86
C ALA A 281 32.46 -39.56 6.23
N ALA A 282 32.56 -38.27 5.88
CA ALA A 282 33.68 -37.67 5.14
C ALA A 282 35.06 -38.13 5.66
N PRO A 283 36.05 -38.38 4.76
CA PRO A 283 37.33 -38.97 5.14
C PRO A 283 38.06 -38.06 6.13
N THR A 284 38.17 -38.53 7.38
CA THR A 284 38.84 -37.81 8.48
C THR A 284 40.35 -37.64 8.27
N THR A 285 40.92 -38.36 7.30
CA THR A 285 42.27 -38.17 6.77
C THR A 285 42.27 -38.39 5.27
N LEU A 286 42.92 -37.50 4.51
CA LEU A 286 43.28 -37.76 3.11
C LEU A 286 44.13 -39.04 3.01
N PRO A 287 44.04 -39.81 1.90
CA PRO A 287 44.89 -40.96 1.69
C PRO A 287 46.36 -40.54 1.56
N THR A 288 47.18 -40.85 2.57
CA THR A 288 48.62 -40.50 2.64
C THR A 288 49.49 -41.17 1.57
N ASN A 289 48.88 -41.98 0.70
CA ASN A 289 49.53 -42.80 -0.33
C ASN A 289 49.29 -42.27 -1.75
N GLY A 290 49.06 -40.96 -1.91
CA GLY A 290 49.06 -40.30 -3.22
C GLY A 290 50.39 -40.52 -3.97
N PRO A 291 50.40 -40.39 -5.31
CA PRO A 291 51.52 -40.84 -6.15
C PRO A 291 52.88 -40.14 -5.90
N MET A 292 52.91 -39.04 -5.13
CA MET A 292 54.12 -38.32 -4.72
C MET A 292 54.63 -38.65 -3.31
N ALA A 293 54.28 -39.81 -2.74
CA ALA A 293 54.85 -40.32 -1.48
C ALA A 293 56.35 -40.70 -1.61
N LEU A 294 57.21 -39.69 -1.72
CA LEU A 294 58.67 -39.80 -1.82
C LEU A 294 59.29 -40.14 -0.46
N ALA A 295 59.39 -41.43 -0.16
CA ALA A 295 59.89 -41.97 1.11
C ALA A 295 61.40 -41.75 1.42
N THR A 296 62.08 -40.88 0.67
CA THR A 296 63.49 -40.52 0.89
C THR A 296 63.72 -39.03 0.58
N PRO A 297 64.55 -38.31 1.36
CA PRO A 297 64.80 -36.88 1.15
C PRO A 297 65.56 -36.65 -0.15
N GLY A 298 64.87 -36.13 -1.17
CA GLY A 298 65.49 -35.64 -2.39
C GLY A 298 66.21 -34.31 -2.21
N LEU A 299 66.67 -33.74 -3.34
CA LEU A 299 67.25 -32.39 -3.41
C LEU A 299 66.28 -31.29 -2.90
N ILE A 300 64.98 -31.58 -2.98
CA ILE A 300 63.88 -30.72 -2.50
C ILE A 300 63.16 -31.40 -1.34
N ARG A 301 62.85 -30.63 -0.29
CA ARG A 301 62.19 -31.05 0.96
C ARG A 301 60.81 -30.43 1.19
N GLY A 302 60.40 -29.48 0.37
CA GLY A 302 59.16 -28.73 0.49
C GLY A 302 59.17 -27.52 -0.44
N ILE A 303 57.99 -26.92 -0.62
CA ILE A 303 57.79 -25.73 -1.45
C ILE A 303 57.01 -24.71 -0.62
N ARG A 304 57.50 -23.47 -0.58
CA ARG A 304 56.77 -22.29 -0.11
C ARG A 304 56.62 -21.31 -1.25
N VAL A 305 55.46 -20.68 -1.35
CA VAL A 305 55.20 -19.56 -2.25
C VAL A 305 54.65 -18.40 -1.44
N GLY A 306 55.44 -17.34 -1.28
CA GLY A 306 55.05 -16.14 -0.53
C GLY A 306 53.84 -15.44 -1.16
N LYS A 307 53.78 -15.42 -2.49
CA LYS A 307 52.60 -14.98 -3.25
C LYS A 307 52.46 -15.74 -4.57
N LEU A 308 51.34 -16.44 -4.73
CA LEU A 308 50.87 -16.97 -6.02
C LEU A 308 49.84 -16.00 -6.61
N ALA A 309 50.01 -15.59 -7.86
CA ALA A 309 49.00 -14.89 -8.63
C ALA A 309 48.76 -15.62 -9.96
N VAL A 310 47.54 -16.11 -10.14
CA VAL A 310 47.08 -16.76 -11.36
C VAL A 310 46.16 -15.79 -12.09
N LYS A 311 46.36 -15.65 -13.41
CA LYS A 311 45.61 -14.75 -14.29
C LYS A 311 45.00 -15.53 -15.45
N ASP A 312 43.75 -15.22 -15.77
CA ASP A 312 42.98 -15.82 -16.87
C ASP A 312 42.92 -17.36 -16.83
N LEU A 313 42.74 -17.95 -15.65
CA LEU A 313 42.60 -19.40 -15.47
C LEU A 313 41.28 -19.89 -16.09
N SER A 314 41.37 -20.86 -17.00
CA SER A 314 40.21 -21.58 -17.54
C SER A 314 40.08 -22.93 -16.85
N VAL A 315 39.03 -23.14 -16.06
CA VAL A 315 38.69 -24.46 -15.50
C VAL A 315 37.52 -25.01 -16.32
N SER A 316 37.67 -26.18 -16.93
CA SER A 316 36.57 -26.87 -17.62
C SER A 316 36.27 -28.20 -16.96
N ALA A 317 35.04 -28.38 -16.48
CA ALA A 317 34.56 -29.69 -16.03
C ALA A 317 34.07 -30.49 -17.24
N HIS A 318 34.54 -31.72 -17.39
CA HIS A 318 34.15 -32.61 -18.48
C HIS A 318 33.94 -34.05 -18.00
N GLY A 319 32.83 -34.67 -18.43
CA GLY A 319 32.58 -36.10 -18.22
C GLY A 319 31.99 -36.47 -16.86
N PHE A 320 31.44 -35.50 -16.12
CA PHE A 320 30.68 -35.72 -14.88
C PHE A 320 29.20 -36.08 -15.14
N ALA A 321 28.90 -36.70 -16.28
CA ALA A 321 27.56 -37.13 -16.64
C ALA A 321 26.97 -38.14 -15.63
N PRO A 322 25.63 -38.25 -15.52
CA PRO A 322 24.97 -39.26 -14.69
C PRO A 322 25.46 -40.68 -15.00
N GLY A 323 25.93 -41.39 -13.97
CA GLY A 323 26.51 -42.74 -14.09
C GLY A 323 28.05 -42.78 -14.13
N ASN A 324 28.75 -41.66 -14.01
CA ASN A 324 30.21 -41.64 -13.87
C ASN A 324 30.69 -42.33 -12.56
N SER A 325 31.98 -42.69 -12.52
CA SER A 325 32.59 -43.49 -11.46
C SER A 325 32.62 -42.85 -10.07
N THR A 326 32.44 -41.53 -9.96
CA THR A 326 32.46 -40.77 -8.71
C THR A 326 31.07 -40.46 -8.16
N GLY A 327 30.02 -40.57 -8.96
CA GLY A 327 28.65 -40.17 -8.58
C GLY A 327 28.42 -38.66 -8.47
N ILE A 328 29.49 -37.85 -8.47
CA ILE A 328 29.42 -36.38 -8.55
C ILE A 328 28.91 -36.01 -9.95
N VAL A 329 27.77 -35.33 -10.02
CA VAL A 329 27.25 -34.73 -11.26
C VAL A 329 27.53 -33.22 -11.24
N ILE A 330 28.40 -32.79 -12.14
CA ILE A 330 28.73 -31.39 -12.44
C ILE A 330 28.34 -31.19 -13.92
N PRO A 331 27.55 -30.17 -14.28
CA PRO A 331 27.28 -29.87 -15.69
C PRO A 331 28.60 -29.51 -16.39
N ASP A 332 28.77 -29.91 -17.66
CA ASP A 332 29.99 -29.60 -18.42
C ASP A 332 30.11 -28.06 -18.57
N ALA A 333 30.99 -27.46 -17.78
CA ALA A 333 31.02 -26.02 -17.52
C ALA A 333 32.44 -25.46 -17.58
N GLY A 334 32.62 -24.43 -18.41
CA GLY A 334 33.83 -23.60 -18.44
C GLY A 334 33.71 -22.43 -17.47
N ILE A 335 34.44 -22.48 -16.35
CA ILE A 335 34.58 -21.39 -15.39
C ILE A 335 35.88 -20.65 -15.69
N VAL A 336 35.77 -19.40 -16.15
CA VAL A 336 36.92 -18.50 -16.24
C VAL A 336 37.11 -17.78 -14.90
N ILE A 337 38.34 -17.85 -14.40
CA ILE A 337 38.81 -17.18 -13.18
C ILE A 337 39.88 -16.16 -13.63
N PRO A 338 39.49 -14.93 -14.02
CA PRO A 338 40.43 -13.90 -14.47
C PRO A 338 41.56 -13.59 -13.49
N ARG A 339 41.32 -13.78 -12.18
CA ARG A 339 42.34 -13.59 -11.15
C ARG A 339 42.10 -14.48 -9.94
N TYR A 340 43.12 -15.25 -9.57
CA TYR A 340 43.24 -15.92 -8.28
C TYR A 340 44.55 -15.46 -7.61
N GLU A 341 44.49 -15.02 -6.36
CA GLU A 341 45.67 -14.69 -5.56
C GLU A 341 45.67 -15.54 -4.29
N ALA A 342 46.84 -16.07 -3.91
CA ALA A 342 47.04 -16.73 -2.63
C ALA A 342 48.38 -16.31 -2.02
N ASP A 343 48.32 -15.80 -0.78
CA ASP A 343 49.49 -15.44 0.00
C ASP A 343 49.96 -16.66 0.83
N ASP A 344 51.26 -16.77 1.10
CA ASP A 344 51.87 -17.77 2.01
C ASP A 344 51.37 -19.22 1.83
N LEU A 345 51.45 -19.74 0.59
CA LEU A 345 51.29 -21.18 0.36
C LEU A 345 52.50 -21.93 0.90
N ALA A 346 52.30 -22.99 1.68
CA ALA A 346 53.38 -23.86 2.15
C ALA A 346 52.98 -25.33 2.10
N TRP A 347 53.86 -26.16 1.53
CA TRP A 347 53.68 -27.60 1.43
C TRP A 347 54.98 -28.35 1.73
N ASN A 348 54.92 -29.27 2.68
CA ASN A 348 55.94 -30.28 2.93
C ASN A 348 55.40 -31.66 2.50
N PRO A 349 56.23 -32.58 1.99
CA PRO A 349 55.81 -33.94 1.67
C PRO A 349 55.26 -34.67 2.90
N GLY A 350 53.95 -34.93 2.88
CA GLY A 350 53.21 -35.59 3.98
C GLY A 350 52.28 -34.66 4.77
N ASP A 351 52.50 -33.35 4.72
CA ASP A 351 51.61 -32.35 5.32
C ASP A 351 50.47 -31.97 4.35
N GLN A 352 49.38 -31.42 4.89
CA GLN A 352 48.37 -30.73 4.07
C GLN A 352 48.93 -29.41 3.53
N LEU A 353 48.43 -28.97 2.37
CA LEU A 353 48.77 -27.65 1.81
C LEU A 353 48.24 -26.56 2.76
N GLN A 354 49.15 -25.84 3.39
CA GLN A 354 48.82 -24.62 4.14
C GLN A 354 48.70 -23.47 3.14
N ALA A 355 47.70 -22.61 3.35
CA ALA A 355 47.46 -21.44 2.51
C ALA A 355 47.05 -20.25 3.39
N GLY A 356 47.63 -19.09 3.11
CA GLY A 356 47.32 -17.83 3.78
C GLY A 356 45.98 -17.23 3.33
N ALA A 357 45.95 -15.91 3.19
CA ALA A 357 44.78 -15.24 2.63
C ALA A 357 44.65 -15.59 1.14
N GLN A 358 43.43 -15.89 0.69
CA GLN A 358 43.14 -16.17 -0.71
C GLN A 358 42.10 -15.19 -1.26
N ARG A 359 42.23 -14.83 -2.54
CA ARG A 359 41.26 -14.03 -3.28
C ARG A 359 40.93 -14.71 -4.59
N LEU A 360 39.64 -14.90 -4.84
CA LEU A 360 39.11 -15.45 -6.07
C LEU A 360 38.26 -14.38 -6.75
N LEU A 361 38.44 -14.21 -8.06
CA LEU A 361 37.59 -13.40 -8.93
C LEU A 361 37.10 -14.30 -10.07
N PHE A 362 35.81 -14.59 -10.08
CA PHE A 362 35.12 -15.30 -11.16
C PHE A 362 34.34 -14.28 -11.99
N GLN A 363 34.22 -14.52 -13.30
CA GLN A 363 33.37 -13.73 -14.20
C GLN A 363 32.38 -14.62 -14.96
N ASP A 364 31.22 -14.04 -15.28
CA ASP A 364 30.15 -14.63 -16.09
C ASP A 364 29.70 -16.06 -15.69
N LEU A 365 29.73 -16.35 -14.40
CA LEU A 365 29.28 -17.62 -13.82
C LEU A 365 27.77 -17.79 -14.04
N SER A 366 27.35 -18.89 -14.67
CA SER A 366 25.94 -19.16 -14.97
C SER A 366 25.55 -20.57 -14.51
N ILE A 367 24.62 -20.64 -13.55
CA ILE A 367 23.87 -21.86 -13.23
C ILE A 367 22.52 -21.73 -13.94
N VAL A 368 22.05 -22.79 -14.61
CA VAL A 368 20.75 -22.85 -15.29
C VAL A 368 20.11 -24.18 -14.91
N SER A 369 18.80 -24.13 -14.64
CA SER A 369 17.98 -25.30 -14.31
C SER A 369 17.91 -26.25 -15.50
N GLU A 370 18.02 -27.55 -15.25
CA GLU A 370 17.79 -28.59 -16.27
C GLU A 370 16.29 -28.82 -16.50
N THR A 371 15.44 -28.39 -15.56
CA THR A 371 14.01 -28.74 -15.49
C THR A 371 13.05 -27.61 -15.86
N ASP A 372 13.47 -26.34 -15.78
CA ASP A 372 12.66 -25.16 -16.13
C ASP A 372 13.52 -23.94 -16.52
N ASP A 373 12.89 -22.78 -16.81
CA ASP A 373 13.56 -21.53 -17.21
C ASP A 373 14.38 -20.85 -16.07
N GLY A 374 14.70 -21.57 -14.99
CA GLY A 374 15.46 -21.06 -13.85
C GLY A 374 16.92 -20.78 -14.17
N ALA A 375 17.48 -19.68 -13.67
CA ALA A 375 18.90 -19.36 -13.85
C ALA A 375 19.46 -18.43 -12.77
N LEU A 376 20.69 -18.67 -12.33
CA LEU A 376 21.51 -17.75 -11.55
C LEU A 376 22.74 -17.37 -12.36
N ARG A 377 22.75 -16.14 -12.90
CA ARG A 377 23.89 -15.58 -13.66
C ARG A 377 24.57 -14.49 -12.85
N ILE A 378 25.86 -14.64 -12.58
CA ILE A 378 26.67 -13.73 -11.78
C ILE A 378 27.80 -13.20 -12.66
N ARG A 379 27.68 -11.91 -13.03
CA ARG A 379 28.64 -11.23 -13.91
C ARG A 379 30.04 -11.15 -13.29
N GLU A 380 30.13 -10.82 -12.01
CA GLU A 380 31.39 -10.83 -11.27
C GLU A 380 31.16 -11.27 -9.81
N LEU A 381 31.93 -12.28 -9.40
CA LEU A 381 31.95 -12.82 -8.04
C LEU A 381 33.35 -12.67 -7.48
N SER A 382 33.52 -11.89 -6.41
CA SER A 382 34.79 -11.79 -5.69
C SER A 382 34.67 -12.35 -4.28
N VAL A 383 35.51 -13.33 -3.96
CA VAL A 383 35.56 -14.01 -2.67
C VAL A 383 36.94 -13.82 -2.07
N ALA A 384 37.02 -13.40 -0.81
CA ALA A 384 38.25 -13.42 -0.04
C ALA A 384 38.12 -14.37 1.15
N LEU A 385 39.01 -15.35 1.23
CA LEU A 385 39.08 -16.33 2.32
C LEU A 385 40.20 -15.94 3.27
N ASN A 386 39.96 -16.07 4.57
CA ASN A 386 41.04 -16.11 5.56
C ASN A 386 41.74 -17.49 5.51
N PRO A 387 43.00 -17.59 5.97
CA PRO A 387 43.59 -18.89 6.26
C PRO A 387 42.70 -19.69 7.21
N LYS A 388 42.61 -21.01 6.98
CA LYS A 388 41.85 -21.91 7.85
C LYS A 388 42.72 -22.32 9.04
N GLU A 389 42.38 -21.81 10.22
CA GLU A 389 42.93 -22.31 11.48
C GLU A 389 42.31 -23.67 11.83
N ASP A 390 43.09 -24.60 12.39
CA ASP A 390 42.60 -25.94 12.71
C ASP A 390 41.45 -25.90 13.74
N GLY A 391 40.35 -26.57 13.41
CA GLY A 391 39.12 -26.58 14.20
C GLY A 391 38.22 -25.35 14.06
N GLN A 392 38.61 -24.30 13.33
CA GLN A 392 37.76 -23.14 13.06
C GLN A 392 36.89 -23.31 11.80
N PRO A 393 35.68 -22.71 11.76
CA PRO A 393 34.85 -22.67 10.56
C PRO A 393 35.48 -21.83 9.44
N TRP A 394 35.14 -22.17 8.19
CA TRP A 394 35.58 -21.40 7.03
C TRP A 394 35.09 -19.95 7.14
N THR A 395 36.04 -19.01 7.24
CA THR A 395 35.76 -17.59 7.42
C THR A 395 36.00 -16.82 6.13
N ILE A 396 34.91 -16.42 5.48
CA ILE A 396 34.92 -15.57 4.29
C ILE A 396 35.05 -14.12 4.74
N ARG A 397 36.20 -13.50 4.46
CA ARG A 397 36.54 -12.13 4.88
C ARG A 397 35.71 -11.08 4.15
N TYR A 398 35.50 -11.28 2.85
CA TYR A 398 34.44 -10.59 2.13
C TYR A 398 33.91 -11.46 0.97
N LEU A 399 32.63 -11.31 0.68
CA LEU A 399 31.93 -11.86 -0.48
C LEU A 399 31.29 -10.70 -1.25
N ARG A 400 31.58 -10.54 -2.54
CA ARG A 400 30.97 -9.51 -3.38
C ARG A 400 30.39 -10.11 -4.64
N VAL A 401 29.14 -9.77 -4.93
CA VAL A 401 28.37 -10.24 -6.08
C VAL A 401 27.86 -9.01 -6.85
N ASN A 402 28.38 -8.77 -8.04
CA ASN A 402 27.99 -7.62 -8.87
C ASN A 402 27.05 -8.06 -10.01
N ASP A 403 26.01 -7.27 -10.22
CA ASP A 403 24.99 -7.42 -11.26
C ASP A 403 24.35 -8.84 -11.40
N PRO A 404 24.08 -9.62 -10.32
CA PRO A 404 23.56 -10.96 -10.49
C PRO A 404 22.11 -10.96 -10.98
N THR A 405 21.84 -11.75 -12.02
CA THR A 405 20.50 -11.99 -12.55
C THR A 405 20.00 -13.33 -12.02
N ILE A 406 18.99 -13.28 -11.16
CA ILE A 406 18.43 -14.44 -10.45
C ILE A 406 17.01 -14.67 -10.95
N TYR A 407 16.79 -15.75 -11.67
CA TYR A 407 15.49 -16.24 -12.14
C TYR A 407 15.18 -17.48 -11.30
N TRP A 408 14.54 -17.27 -10.15
CA TRP A 408 14.25 -18.30 -9.17
C TRP A 408 12.96 -19.03 -9.51
N THR A 409 13.06 -20.34 -9.67
CA THR A 409 12.01 -21.25 -10.10
C THR A 409 12.05 -22.51 -9.23
N ARG A 410 11.06 -23.39 -9.38
CA ARG A 410 11.02 -24.67 -8.66
C ARG A 410 12.25 -25.53 -9.00
N GLY A 411 12.60 -25.64 -10.28
CA GLY A 411 13.74 -26.43 -10.75
C GLY A 411 15.05 -25.97 -10.15
N LEU A 412 15.38 -24.69 -10.34
CA LEU A 412 16.60 -24.09 -9.75
C LEU A 412 16.64 -24.23 -8.22
N HIS A 413 15.49 -24.11 -7.55
CA HIS A 413 15.39 -24.27 -6.10
C HIS A 413 15.67 -25.72 -5.66
N GLN A 414 15.09 -26.71 -6.33
CA GLN A 414 15.31 -28.13 -6.05
C GLN A 414 16.77 -28.53 -6.32
N GLU A 415 17.31 -28.15 -7.47
CA GLU A 415 18.72 -28.41 -7.83
C GLU A 415 19.70 -27.76 -6.84
N LEU A 416 19.47 -26.50 -6.44
CA LEU A 416 20.31 -25.84 -5.43
C LEU A 416 20.19 -26.49 -4.03
N GLN A 417 19.03 -27.03 -3.65
CA GLN A 417 18.90 -27.80 -2.40
C GLN A 417 19.65 -29.13 -2.48
N GLU A 418 19.51 -29.88 -3.57
CA GLU A 418 20.20 -31.16 -3.75
C GLU A 418 21.72 -30.98 -3.77
N LYS A 419 22.22 -29.98 -4.51
CA LYS A 419 23.65 -29.61 -4.51
C LYS A 419 24.11 -29.12 -3.13
N ALA A 420 23.30 -28.38 -2.37
CA ALA A 420 23.65 -27.98 -1.01
C ALA A 420 23.77 -29.18 -0.05
N VAL A 421 23.00 -30.25 -0.24
CA VAL A 421 23.15 -31.52 0.49
C VAL A 421 24.40 -32.28 0.03
N GLU A 422 24.69 -32.35 -1.28
CA GLU A 422 25.93 -32.93 -1.80
C GLU A 422 27.19 -32.24 -1.24
N PHE A 423 27.19 -30.91 -1.15
CA PHE A 423 28.28 -30.12 -0.57
C PHE A 423 28.34 -30.13 0.98
N GLY A 424 27.46 -30.90 1.65
CA GLY A 424 27.46 -31.02 3.12
C GLY A 424 27.06 -29.74 3.86
N LEU A 425 26.30 -28.86 3.21
CA LEU A 425 25.71 -27.65 3.79
C LEU A 425 24.26 -27.88 4.27
N GLY A 426 23.54 -28.80 3.62
CA GLY A 426 22.20 -29.23 3.99
C GLY A 426 22.17 -30.59 4.68
N THR A 427 21.36 -30.75 5.72
CA THR A 427 20.98 -32.07 6.24
C THR A 427 20.00 -32.72 5.27
N LYS A 428 20.31 -33.90 4.75
CA LYS A 428 19.35 -34.69 3.94
C LYS A 428 18.10 -34.95 4.76
N SER A 429 16.98 -34.31 4.39
CA SER A 429 15.73 -34.43 5.13
C SER A 429 15.24 -35.87 5.04
N ALA A 430 15.28 -36.58 6.17
CA ALA A 430 14.72 -37.92 6.26
C ALA A 430 13.19 -37.78 6.24
N ALA A 431 12.57 -38.19 5.13
CA ALA A 431 11.11 -38.29 5.06
C ALA A 431 10.63 -39.23 6.18
N VAL A 432 9.77 -38.71 7.06
CA VAL A 432 9.23 -39.46 8.19
C VAL A 432 8.08 -40.34 7.69
N GLU A 433 8.43 -41.43 6.99
CA GLU A 433 7.49 -42.50 6.67
C GLU A 433 7.34 -43.45 7.86
N GLY A 434 6.10 -43.59 8.35
CA GLY A 434 5.70 -44.64 9.27
C GLY A 434 5.63 -44.23 10.75
N ASP A 435 4.41 -44.02 11.24
CA ASP A 435 4.12 -44.07 12.69
C ASP A 435 4.36 -45.50 13.21
N ALA A 436 5.35 -45.66 14.08
CA ALA A 436 5.54 -46.85 14.89
C ALA A 436 5.95 -46.44 16.31
N PRO A 437 5.15 -46.74 17.36
CA PRO A 437 5.48 -46.35 18.72
C PRO A 437 6.66 -47.19 19.26
N ALA A 438 7.83 -46.55 19.39
CA ALA A 438 9.00 -47.16 19.99
C ALA A 438 9.03 -46.92 21.51
N ASP A 439 9.12 -48.01 22.28
CA ASP A 439 9.24 -47.97 23.74
C ASP A 439 10.50 -47.23 24.21
N SER A 440 10.36 -46.46 25.29
CA SER A 440 11.47 -45.70 25.86
C SER A 440 12.35 -46.55 26.79
N SER A 441 13.65 -46.68 26.49
CA SER A 441 14.71 -46.52 27.51
C SER A 441 16.13 -46.40 26.93
N SER A 442 17.04 -45.87 27.74
CA SER A 442 18.47 -46.26 27.78
C SER A 442 19.37 -45.94 26.57
N ALA A 443 19.59 -44.66 26.27
CA ALA A 443 20.77 -44.21 25.53
C ALA A 443 21.47 -43.05 26.26
N VAL A 444 22.80 -43.11 26.39
CA VAL A 444 23.62 -42.07 27.06
C VAL A 444 23.92 -40.95 26.07
N PRO A 445 23.81 -39.66 26.45
CA PRO A 445 24.22 -38.54 25.59
C PRO A 445 25.74 -38.49 25.46
N GLY A 446 26.27 -39.14 24.43
CA GLY A 446 27.66 -38.95 24.00
C GLY A 446 27.78 -37.63 23.26
N ASN A 447 28.50 -36.66 23.84
CA ASN A 447 28.79 -35.36 23.23
C ASN A 447 29.79 -35.47 22.06
N ALA A 448 29.41 -36.19 21.02
CA ALA A 448 29.95 -36.04 19.68
C ALA A 448 29.03 -35.11 18.91
N GLU A 449 29.09 -33.80 19.22
CA GLU A 449 28.59 -32.79 18.30
C GLU A 449 29.43 -32.89 17.02
N ALA A 450 28.93 -33.63 16.03
CA ALA A 450 29.53 -33.71 14.71
C ALA A 450 29.66 -32.28 14.19
N SER A 451 30.91 -31.85 13.94
CA SER A 451 31.27 -30.44 13.74
C SER A 451 30.67 -29.90 12.43
N ALA A 452 29.41 -29.51 12.50
CA ALA A 452 28.62 -29.09 11.35
C ALA A 452 29.31 -27.94 10.63
N SER A 453 29.31 -28.02 9.29
CA SER A 453 29.99 -27.18 8.31
C SER A 453 29.52 -25.71 8.38
N THR A 454 29.81 -25.04 9.48
CA THR A 454 29.46 -23.63 9.68
C THR A 454 30.33 -22.75 8.80
N VAL A 455 29.70 -21.81 8.11
CA VAL A 455 30.38 -20.84 7.24
C VAL A 455 30.11 -19.45 7.80
N ARG A 456 31.18 -18.74 8.15
CA ARG A 456 31.12 -17.39 8.71
C ARG A 456 31.52 -16.38 7.66
N ILE A 457 30.62 -15.48 7.29
CA ILE A 457 30.89 -14.41 6.32
C ILE A 457 30.98 -13.08 7.08
N MET A 458 32.19 -12.56 7.22
CA MET A 458 32.45 -11.30 7.93
C MET A 458 31.78 -10.10 7.25
N LYS A 459 31.71 -10.13 5.91
CA LYS A 459 30.95 -9.15 5.11
C LYS A 459 30.51 -9.76 3.78
N ALA A 460 29.24 -9.60 3.41
CA ALA A 460 28.78 -9.84 2.05
C ALA A 460 28.16 -8.57 1.45
N GLY A 461 28.30 -8.39 0.14
CA GLY A 461 27.66 -7.32 -0.61
C GLY A 461 27.17 -7.83 -1.96
N ILE A 462 25.85 -7.87 -2.14
CA ILE A 462 25.21 -8.03 -3.44
C ILE A 462 24.79 -6.63 -3.92
N THR A 463 25.20 -6.23 -5.11
CA THR A 463 24.85 -4.92 -5.68
C THR A 463 24.36 -5.06 -7.12
N GLY A 464 23.23 -4.45 -7.44
CA GLY A 464 22.65 -4.48 -8.79
C GLY A 464 21.94 -5.78 -9.15
N ALA A 465 21.48 -6.56 -8.16
CA ALA A 465 20.79 -7.81 -8.45
C ALA A 465 19.48 -7.55 -9.20
N THR A 466 19.20 -8.34 -10.23
CA THR A 466 17.88 -8.40 -10.87
C THR A 466 17.27 -9.73 -10.49
N VAL A 467 16.23 -9.70 -9.66
CA VAL A 467 15.58 -10.89 -9.10
C VAL A 467 14.20 -11.05 -9.71
N LYS A 468 13.94 -12.20 -10.32
CA LYS A 468 12.61 -12.69 -10.67
C LYS A 468 12.36 -13.98 -9.88
N ILE A 469 11.18 -14.15 -9.28
CA ILE A 469 10.78 -15.41 -8.65
C ILE A 469 9.43 -15.83 -9.22
N SER A 470 9.35 -17.09 -9.69
CA SER A 470 8.15 -17.71 -10.28
C SER A 470 7.86 -19.11 -9.68
N ASP A 471 8.44 -19.42 -8.51
CA ASP A 471 8.19 -20.68 -7.78
C ASP A 471 6.85 -20.62 -7.02
N LEU A 472 5.84 -21.31 -7.56
CA LEU A 472 4.47 -21.37 -7.02
C LEU A 472 4.35 -22.07 -5.67
N GLU A 473 5.33 -22.90 -5.25
CA GLU A 473 5.31 -23.53 -3.93
C GLU A 473 5.86 -22.59 -2.85
N LEU A 474 6.76 -21.67 -3.23
CA LEU A 474 7.23 -20.59 -2.35
C LEU A 474 6.26 -19.40 -2.31
N MET A 475 5.72 -18.97 -3.46
CA MET A 475 4.83 -17.80 -3.57
C MET A 475 3.82 -17.98 -4.72
N PRO A 476 2.49 -17.78 -4.50
CA PRO A 476 1.47 -17.94 -5.54
C PRO A 476 1.43 -16.80 -6.58
N PHE A 477 2.52 -16.04 -6.72
CA PHE A 477 2.65 -14.85 -7.57
C PHE A 477 4.09 -14.71 -8.09
N ASP A 478 4.23 -14.15 -9.30
CA ASP A 478 5.52 -13.69 -9.83
C ASP A 478 5.99 -12.46 -9.03
N LEU A 479 7.19 -12.52 -8.48
CA LEU A 479 7.96 -11.35 -8.05
C LEU A 479 8.94 -10.97 -9.16
N SER A 480 9.08 -9.67 -9.43
CA SER A 480 10.26 -9.11 -10.11
C SER A 480 10.74 -7.84 -9.40
N ALA A 481 12.04 -7.68 -9.21
CA ALA A 481 12.63 -6.53 -8.53
C ALA A 481 14.11 -6.36 -8.87
N LYS A 482 14.65 -5.17 -8.59
CA LYS A 482 16.08 -4.97 -8.38
C LYS A 482 16.38 -4.99 -6.88
N ALA A 483 17.53 -5.53 -6.49
CA ALA A 483 17.90 -5.66 -5.08
C ALA A 483 19.39 -5.38 -4.81
N GLY A 484 19.67 -4.90 -3.60
CA GLY A 484 20.99 -4.83 -2.98
C GLY A 484 20.94 -5.51 -1.60
N LEU A 485 21.95 -6.29 -1.25
CA LEU A 485 22.01 -7.00 0.03
C LEU A 485 23.36 -6.77 0.69
N MET A 486 23.36 -6.17 1.89
CA MET A 486 24.54 -5.95 2.70
C MET A 486 24.45 -6.84 3.94
N LEU A 487 25.33 -7.85 4.00
CA LEU A 487 25.47 -8.75 5.15
C LEU A 487 26.75 -8.43 5.92
N THR A 488 26.70 -8.57 7.24
CA THR A 488 27.85 -8.33 8.13
C THR A 488 27.84 -9.38 9.24
N GLU A 489 28.97 -10.06 9.46
CA GLU A 489 29.15 -11.06 10.52
C GLU A 489 28.02 -12.09 10.58
N ILE A 490 27.70 -12.71 9.44
CA ILE A 490 26.64 -13.72 9.33
C ILE A 490 27.22 -15.13 9.38
N GLU A 491 26.60 -15.99 10.17
CA GLU A 491 26.92 -17.42 10.29
C GLU A 491 25.78 -18.26 9.72
N PHE A 492 26.13 -19.18 8.82
CA PHE A 492 25.22 -20.19 8.27
C PHE A 492 25.53 -21.55 8.86
N GLY A 493 24.49 -22.30 9.25
CA GLY A 493 24.60 -23.69 9.73
C GLY A 493 23.22 -24.35 9.89
N ALA A 494 23.18 -25.54 10.49
CA ALA A 494 21.96 -26.36 10.59
C ALA A 494 20.81 -25.71 11.39
N GLN A 495 21.09 -24.71 12.22
CA GLN A 495 20.08 -23.89 12.92
C GLN A 495 19.66 -22.64 12.13
N GLY A 496 19.98 -22.58 10.83
CA GLY A 496 19.74 -21.45 9.95
C GLY A 496 20.85 -20.41 9.98
N TRP A 497 20.44 -19.15 9.96
CA TRP A 497 21.29 -17.97 9.84
C TRP A 497 21.32 -17.16 11.14
N LYS A 498 22.52 -16.83 11.63
CA LYS A 498 22.73 -16.06 12.88
C LYS A 498 23.59 -14.83 12.61
N SER A 499 23.28 -13.73 13.30
CA SER A 499 24.11 -12.54 13.40
C SER A 499 23.53 -11.54 14.41
N GLN A 500 24.42 -10.97 15.22
CA GLN A 500 24.13 -9.83 16.10
C GLN A 500 24.22 -8.48 15.35
N SER A 501 24.87 -8.46 14.19
CA SER A 501 25.05 -7.28 13.35
C SER A 501 23.82 -7.04 12.45
N PHE A 502 23.59 -5.78 12.08
CA PHE A 502 22.49 -5.42 11.18
C PHE A 502 22.81 -5.83 9.74
N GLN A 503 21.83 -6.49 9.12
CA GLN A 503 21.81 -6.81 7.69
C GLN A 503 20.81 -5.86 7.03
N SER A 504 21.11 -5.37 5.82
CA SER A 504 20.18 -4.53 5.04
C SER A 504 19.88 -5.14 3.67
N LEU A 505 18.61 -5.14 3.30
CA LEU A 505 18.09 -5.49 1.98
C LEU A 505 17.42 -4.25 1.39
N GLU A 506 18.04 -3.67 0.37
CA GLU A 506 17.48 -2.61 -0.47
C GLU A 506 16.73 -3.25 -1.64
N VAL A 507 15.54 -2.74 -1.95
CA VAL A 507 14.70 -3.20 -3.07
C VAL A 507 14.27 -1.99 -3.89
N THR A 508 14.40 -2.06 -5.22
CA THR A 508 13.94 -1.03 -6.15
C THR A 508 13.21 -1.65 -7.33
N GLU A 509 12.30 -0.89 -7.96
CA GLU A 509 11.49 -1.35 -9.10
C GLU A 509 10.71 -2.67 -8.84
N GLY A 510 10.40 -2.97 -7.58
CA GLY A 510 9.71 -4.19 -7.17
C GLY A 510 8.29 -4.27 -7.71
N ARG A 511 7.84 -5.46 -8.12
CA ARG A 511 6.50 -5.73 -8.67
C ARG A 511 6.05 -7.13 -8.28
N LEU A 512 4.81 -7.27 -7.81
CA LEU A 512 4.12 -8.55 -7.66
C LEU A 512 2.94 -8.63 -8.64
N GLN A 513 2.85 -9.70 -9.40
CA GLN A 513 1.76 -10.00 -10.33
C GLN A 513 1.43 -11.49 -10.24
N PHE A 514 0.21 -11.90 -10.61
CA PHE A 514 -0.07 -13.34 -10.75
C PHE A 514 0.46 -13.86 -12.08
N PRO A 515 0.98 -15.10 -12.17
CA PRO A 515 1.43 -15.68 -13.42
C PRO A 515 0.25 -15.84 -14.39
N THR A 516 0.23 -15.03 -15.44
CA THR A 516 -0.76 -15.09 -16.53
C THR A 516 -0.53 -16.30 -17.42
N LYS A 517 -1.58 -16.99 -17.87
CA LYS A 517 -1.38 -18.14 -18.76
C LYS A 517 -0.82 -17.67 -20.12
N LYS A 518 -0.05 -18.53 -20.77
CA LYS A 518 0.62 -18.23 -22.05
C LYS A 518 -0.40 -17.92 -23.15
N GLY A 519 -0.62 -16.63 -23.42
CA GLY A 519 -1.60 -16.12 -24.39
C GLY A 519 -2.71 -15.25 -23.79
N GLU A 520 -2.85 -15.20 -22.46
CA GLU A 520 -3.69 -14.22 -21.78
C GLU A 520 -3.01 -12.84 -21.75
N GLN A 521 -3.79 -11.76 -21.67
CA GLN A 521 -3.25 -10.41 -21.57
C GLN A 521 -2.65 -10.17 -20.18
N ALA A 522 -1.42 -9.65 -20.13
CA ALA A 522 -0.74 -9.34 -18.87
C ALA A 522 -1.51 -8.26 -18.08
N TYR A 523 -1.97 -8.62 -16.88
CA TYR A 523 -2.60 -7.68 -15.95
C TYR A 523 -1.57 -6.74 -15.32
N MET A 524 -2.01 -5.57 -14.86
CA MET A 524 -1.14 -4.69 -14.05
C MET A 524 -0.80 -5.37 -12.72
N PRO A 525 0.46 -5.26 -12.23
CA PRO A 525 0.86 -5.82 -10.96
C PRO A 525 -0.01 -5.29 -9.81
N PHE A 526 -0.33 -6.17 -8.86
CA PHE A 526 -1.15 -5.86 -7.69
C PHE A 526 -0.34 -5.19 -6.57
N PHE A 527 0.99 -5.23 -6.66
CA PHE A 527 1.90 -4.46 -5.83
C PHE A 527 3.05 -3.92 -6.67
N GLU A 528 3.39 -2.63 -6.52
CA GLU A 528 4.62 -2.02 -7.03
C GLU A 528 5.35 -1.34 -5.87
N LEU A 529 6.69 -1.40 -5.88
CA LEU A 529 7.56 -0.78 -4.89
C LEU A 529 8.74 -0.08 -5.61
N PRO A 530 8.62 1.22 -5.91
CA PRO A 530 9.69 1.99 -6.56
C PRO A 530 11.01 1.93 -5.78
N ALA A 531 10.96 2.09 -4.46
CA ALA A 531 12.10 1.88 -3.55
C ALA A 531 11.63 1.42 -2.15
N GLY A 532 12.45 0.60 -1.49
CA GLY A 532 12.27 0.22 -0.09
C GLY A 532 13.55 -0.36 0.53
N GLU A 533 13.60 -0.39 1.85
CA GLU A 533 14.74 -0.87 2.64
C GLU A 533 14.24 -1.68 3.84
N LEU A 534 14.75 -2.90 3.99
CA LEU A 534 14.54 -3.77 5.14
C LEU A 534 15.86 -3.95 5.90
N VAL A 535 15.92 -3.44 7.13
CA VAL A 535 17.04 -3.65 8.06
C VAL A 535 16.60 -4.55 9.21
N MET A 536 17.37 -5.59 9.51
CA MET A 536 17.09 -6.51 10.61
C MET A 536 18.37 -7.17 11.15
N LYS A 537 18.24 -7.88 12.27
CA LYS A 537 19.26 -8.82 12.75
C LYS A 537 18.68 -10.24 12.73
N PRO A 538 19.34 -11.23 12.13
CA PRO A 538 18.91 -12.62 12.15
C PRO A 538 18.60 -13.13 13.57
N ASP A 539 19.39 -12.75 14.58
CA ASP A 539 19.15 -13.20 15.96
C ASP A 539 17.83 -12.64 16.55
N GLU A 540 17.55 -11.35 16.35
CA GLU A 540 16.29 -10.74 16.80
C GLU A 540 15.08 -11.20 15.95
N TRP A 541 15.31 -11.57 14.68
CA TRP A 541 14.31 -12.18 13.79
C TRP A 541 13.97 -13.63 14.15
N ASN A 542 14.97 -14.44 14.51
CA ASN A 542 14.80 -15.84 14.85
C ASN A 542 14.12 -16.02 16.21
N ALA A 543 14.50 -15.21 17.20
CA ALA A 543 13.85 -15.22 18.51
C ALA A 543 12.43 -14.63 18.45
N ASN A 544 12.29 -13.42 17.88
CA ASN A 544 11.12 -12.55 18.11
C ASN A 544 10.41 -12.09 16.83
N ARG A 545 10.81 -12.56 15.63
CA ARG A 545 10.31 -12.04 14.32
C ARG A 545 10.39 -10.51 14.22
N LYS A 546 11.40 -9.92 14.85
CA LYS A 546 11.57 -8.47 14.96
C LYS A 546 12.38 -7.92 13.79
N VAL A 547 11.79 -6.97 13.08
CA VAL A 547 12.43 -6.14 12.05
C VAL A 547 12.95 -4.86 12.71
N ALA A 548 14.17 -4.42 12.37
CA ALA A 548 14.76 -3.22 12.98
C ALA A 548 14.27 -1.93 12.29
N ARG A 549 14.26 -1.92 10.96
CA ARG A 549 13.65 -0.87 10.12
C ARG A 549 13.00 -1.50 8.88
N LEU A 550 11.80 -1.04 8.53
CA LEU A 550 11.20 -1.23 7.21
C LEU A 550 10.79 0.15 6.69
N LEU A 551 11.38 0.57 5.57
CA LEU A 551 11.02 1.77 4.84
C LEU A 551 10.46 1.37 3.47
N LEU A 552 9.29 1.88 3.09
CA LEU A 552 8.70 1.74 1.75
C LEU A 552 8.42 3.14 1.20
N GLU A 553 8.91 3.44 0.01
CA GLU A 553 8.70 4.73 -0.66
C GLU A 553 7.88 4.53 -1.92
N LYS A 554 6.70 5.19 -1.95
CA LYS A 554 5.70 5.11 -3.02
C LYS A 554 5.20 3.69 -3.32
N PRO A 555 4.96 2.81 -2.33
CA PRO A 555 4.35 1.50 -2.60
C PRO A 555 2.94 1.70 -3.17
N VAL A 556 2.63 1.02 -4.27
CA VAL A 556 1.32 1.05 -4.91
C VAL A 556 0.67 -0.33 -4.79
N VAL A 557 -0.46 -0.41 -4.09
CA VAL A 557 -1.29 -1.61 -3.99
C VAL A 557 -2.47 -1.45 -4.94
N ARG A 558 -2.70 -2.42 -5.85
CA ARG A 558 -3.86 -2.46 -6.77
C ARG A 558 -4.55 -3.80 -6.67
N LEU A 559 -5.64 -3.90 -5.90
CA LEU A 559 -6.44 -5.13 -5.85
C LEU A 559 -7.69 -4.93 -6.73
N ARG A 560 -7.73 -5.57 -7.90
CA ARG A 560 -8.84 -5.50 -8.86
C ARG A 560 -9.16 -6.88 -9.44
N GLU A 561 -10.34 -7.04 -10.03
CA GLU A 561 -10.67 -8.23 -10.82
C GLU A 561 -9.67 -8.42 -11.97
N GLY A 562 -9.37 -9.68 -12.30
CA GLY A 562 -8.29 -10.06 -13.21
C GLY A 562 -6.90 -10.07 -12.55
N ASN A 563 -6.51 -9.00 -11.85
CA ASN A 563 -5.18 -8.92 -11.23
C ASN A 563 -5.07 -9.51 -9.81
N THR A 564 -6.18 -9.92 -9.19
CA THR A 564 -6.21 -10.62 -7.89
C THR A 564 -7.22 -11.79 -7.88
N PRO A 565 -6.86 -12.96 -8.44
CA PRO A 565 -7.81 -14.07 -8.66
C PRO A 565 -8.48 -14.63 -7.40
N TRP A 566 -7.90 -14.48 -6.19
CA TRP A 566 -8.57 -14.89 -4.94
C TRP A 566 -9.78 -14.02 -4.56
N ILE A 567 -10.00 -12.89 -5.24
CA ILE A 567 -11.20 -12.04 -5.05
C ILE A 567 -12.37 -12.55 -5.91
N ALA A 568 -12.13 -13.46 -6.86
CA ALA A 568 -13.17 -13.95 -7.77
C ALA A 568 -14.03 -15.07 -7.17
N HIS A 569 -15.31 -14.76 -6.97
CA HIS A 569 -16.46 -15.67 -7.19
C HIS A 569 -16.33 -17.13 -6.71
N GLN A 570 -16.34 -17.36 -5.39
CA GLN A 570 -16.78 -18.65 -4.81
C GLN A 570 -18.26 -18.64 -4.34
N TYR A 571 -18.95 -17.50 -4.46
CA TYR A 571 -20.39 -17.38 -4.17
C TYR A 571 -21.23 -17.29 -5.45
N THR A 572 -21.17 -18.34 -6.27
CA THR A 572 -22.24 -18.61 -7.21
C THR A 572 -23.48 -19.00 -6.41
N LEU A 573 -24.41 -18.07 -6.24
CA LEU A 573 -25.73 -18.38 -5.67
C LEU A 573 -26.52 -19.21 -6.69
N GLU A 574 -26.33 -20.52 -6.67
CA GLU A 574 -27.22 -21.47 -7.35
C GLU A 574 -28.62 -21.34 -6.73
N GLY A 575 -29.48 -20.56 -7.39
CA GLY A 575 -30.90 -20.55 -7.08
C GLY A 575 -31.48 -21.96 -7.25
N PRO A 576 -32.48 -22.35 -6.44
CA PRO A 576 -33.02 -23.70 -6.46
C PRO A 576 -33.50 -24.05 -7.88
N PRO A 577 -33.08 -25.21 -8.44
CA PRO A 577 -33.34 -25.52 -9.84
C PRO A 577 -34.84 -25.71 -10.08
N TYR A 578 -35.44 -24.80 -10.85
CA TYR A 578 -36.80 -24.99 -11.37
C TYR A 578 -36.82 -26.26 -12.24
N PRO A 579 -37.65 -27.27 -11.92
CA PRO A 579 -37.68 -28.51 -12.69
C PRO A 579 -38.36 -28.29 -14.03
N VAL A 580 -37.57 -28.15 -15.10
CA VAL A 580 -38.07 -28.17 -16.49
C VAL A 580 -38.29 -29.63 -16.89
N PRO A 581 -39.55 -30.08 -17.16
CA PRO A 581 -39.83 -31.47 -17.46
C PRO A 581 -39.43 -31.82 -18.91
N THR A 582 -38.31 -32.50 -19.08
CA THR A 582 -37.97 -33.19 -20.35
C THR A 582 -38.51 -34.63 -20.34
N PRO A 583 -39.04 -35.14 -21.47
CA PRO A 583 -39.74 -36.42 -21.50
C PRO A 583 -38.79 -37.62 -21.43
N SER A 584 -39.10 -38.57 -20.53
CA SER A 584 -38.36 -39.82 -20.35
C SER A 584 -38.48 -40.74 -21.57
N THR A 585 -37.32 -41.19 -22.09
CA THR A 585 -37.21 -42.42 -22.88
C THR A 585 -36.01 -43.25 -22.43
N ALA A 586 -36.06 -44.56 -22.73
CA ALA A 586 -35.01 -45.56 -22.53
C ALA A 586 -34.69 -46.01 -21.07
N LYS A 587 -35.46 -47.03 -20.66
CA LYS A 587 -34.94 -48.39 -20.33
C LYS A 587 -34.15 -48.57 -19.02
N ALA A 588 -34.72 -49.37 -18.12
CA ALA A 588 -34.05 -49.84 -16.91
C ALA A 588 -32.98 -50.91 -17.21
N GLU A 589 -31.91 -50.90 -16.41
CA GLU A 589 -31.01 -52.05 -16.25
C GLU A 589 -30.62 -52.17 -14.77
N THR A 590 -30.68 -53.39 -14.23
CA THR A 590 -30.61 -53.65 -12.78
C THR A 590 -29.18 -53.83 -12.29
N SER A 591 -28.77 -53.04 -11.30
CA SER A 591 -27.52 -53.27 -10.54
C SER A 591 -27.79 -53.33 -9.03
N LYS A 592 -26.81 -53.88 -8.31
CA LYS A 592 -26.96 -54.51 -6.99
C LYS A 592 -26.52 -53.56 -5.86
N PRO A 593 -27.20 -53.50 -4.71
CA PRO A 593 -26.76 -52.66 -3.60
C PRO A 593 -25.40 -53.15 -3.05
N PRO A 594 -24.45 -52.24 -2.76
CA PRO A 594 -23.23 -52.58 -2.02
C PRO A 594 -23.55 -52.87 -0.54
N PRO A 595 -22.75 -53.71 0.15
CA PRO A 595 -22.90 -53.92 1.58
C PRO A 595 -22.48 -52.68 2.39
N PRO A 596 -23.00 -52.49 3.62
CA PRO A 596 -22.54 -51.42 4.49
C PRO A 596 -21.09 -51.66 4.94
N SER A 597 -20.25 -50.61 4.84
CA SER A 597 -18.93 -50.60 5.46
C SER A 597 -19.02 -50.67 6.99
N PRO A 598 -18.00 -51.19 7.69
CA PRO A 598 -17.97 -51.19 9.15
C PRO A 598 -18.00 -49.77 9.73
N VAL A 599 -18.58 -49.62 10.92
CA VAL A 599 -18.39 -48.42 11.74
C VAL A 599 -16.99 -48.50 12.35
N GLU A 600 -16.08 -47.67 11.86
CA GLU A 600 -14.74 -47.52 12.41
C GLU A 600 -14.78 -46.52 13.57
N GLU A 601 -14.33 -46.93 14.76
CA GLU A 601 -14.40 -46.11 15.97
C GLU A 601 -13.43 -44.93 15.87
N GLN A 602 -13.96 -43.71 15.81
CA GLN A 602 -13.13 -42.50 15.82
C GLN A 602 -12.37 -42.40 17.15
N PRO A 603 -11.03 -42.34 17.15
CA PRO A 603 -10.26 -42.20 18.38
C PRO A 603 -10.53 -40.85 19.04
N LEU A 604 -10.56 -40.84 20.37
CA LEU A 604 -10.78 -39.64 21.19
C LEU A 604 -9.79 -38.53 20.79
N VAL A 605 -10.32 -37.45 20.21
CA VAL A 605 -9.57 -36.26 19.86
C VAL A 605 -9.02 -35.64 21.15
N GLY A 606 -7.70 -35.75 21.35
CA GLY A 606 -7.00 -35.07 22.44
C GLY A 606 -7.19 -33.54 22.37
N PRO A 607 -6.87 -32.80 23.45
CA PRO A 607 -7.05 -31.35 23.47
C PRO A 607 -6.39 -30.72 22.25
N PRO A 608 -7.09 -29.86 21.49
CA PRO A 608 -6.59 -29.34 20.23
C PRO A 608 -5.24 -28.67 20.46
N ARG A 609 -4.24 -29.09 19.68
CA ARG A 609 -2.90 -28.48 19.72
C ARG A 609 -3.08 -26.97 19.60
N PRO A 610 -2.47 -26.15 20.49
CA PRO A 610 -2.70 -24.71 20.48
C PRO A 610 -2.35 -24.18 19.09
N ILE A 611 -3.33 -23.56 18.43
CA ILE A 611 -3.17 -23.08 17.06
C ILE A 611 -2.08 -22.01 17.10
N GLU A 612 -0.89 -22.34 16.59
CA GLU A 612 0.22 -21.39 16.56
C GLU A 612 -0.23 -20.13 15.81
N GLN A 613 -0.08 -18.98 16.46
CA GLN A 613 -0.46 -17.73 15.82
C GLN A 613 0.37 -17.57 14.53
N PRO A 614 -0.27 -17.32 13.37
CA PRO A 614 0.43 -17.16 12.11
C PRO A 614 1.59 -16.18 12.26
N TRP A 615 2.77 -16.53 11.72
CA TRP A 615 4.03 -15.84 12.00
C TRP A 615 3.97 -14.32 11.78
N TRP A 616 3.12 -13.85 10.86
CA TRP A 616 2.90 -12.43 10.58
C TRP A 616 2.24 -11.67 11.75
N LYS A 617 1.46 -12.33 12.62
CA LYS A 617 0.94 -11.73 13.87
C LYS A 617 2.04 -11.44 14.89
N ARG A 618 3.18 -12.12 14.77
CA ARG A 618 4.36 -11.97 15.63
C ARG A 618 5.37 -10.97 15.05
N LEU A 619 5.04 -10.24 13.97
CA LEU A 619 5.93 -9.22 13.40
C LEU A 619 5.97 -7.98 14.29
N HIS A 620 7.18 -7.61 14.71
CA HIS A 620 7.45 -6.40 15.47
C HIS A 620 8.40 -5.49 14.68
N TYR A 621 8.02 -4.22 14.45
CA TYR A 621 8.86 -3.25 13.73
C TYR A 621 9.46 -2.22 14.69
N GLY A 622 10.79 -2.18 14.81
CA GLY A 622 11.51 -1.14 15.56
C GLY A 622 11.42 0.25 14.92
N GLN A 623 11.17 0.29 13.61
CA GLN A 623 10.78 1.45 12.83
C GLN A 623 10.04 0.95 11.58
N LEU A 624 8.78 1.30 11.41
CA LEU A 624 8.02 1.16 10.16
C LEU A 624 7.77 2.55 9.57
N ALA A 625 8.10 2.72 8.30
CA ALA A 625 7.86 3.96 7.55
C ALA A 625 7.31 3.62 6.16
N VAL A 626 6.16 4.18 5.83
CA VAL A 626 5.59 4.20 4.48
C VAL A 626 5.40 5.66 4.09
N LYS A 627 6.01 6.06 2.97
CA LYS A 627 5.91 7.43 2.43
C LYS A 627 5.19 7.39 1.08
N ASP A 628 4.26 8.32 0.86
CA ASP A 628 3.56 8.53 -0.41
C ASP A 628 2.93 7.23 -0.99
N GLY A 629 2.52 6.29 -0.11
CA GLY A 629 1.89 5.05 -0.55
C GLY A 629 0.54 5.31 -1.22
N PHE A 630 0.12 4.43 -2.12
CA PHE A 630 -1.20 4.51 -2.78
C PHE A 630 -1.88 3.15 -2.76
N ALA A 631 -3.16 3.14 -2.41
CA ALA A 631 -4.01 1.95 -2.43
C ALA A 631 -5.20 2.18 -3.37
N ASP A 632 -5.41 1.23 -4.27
CA ASP A 632 -6.47 1.18 -5.27
C ASP A 632 -7.15 -0.20 -5.16
N LEU A 633 -8.38 -0.25 -4.69
CA LEU A 633 -8.97 -1.45 -4.11
C LEU A 633 -10.43 -1.61 -4.58
N VAL A 634 -10.63 -2.52 -5.54
CA VAL A 634 -11.94 -2.93 -6.03
C VAL A 634 -12.26 -4.34 -5.55
N LEU A 635 -13.13 -4.45 -4.52
CA LEU A 635 -13.54 -5.72 -3.96
C LEU A 635 -14.89 -6.17 -4.54
N PHE A 636 -14.88 -7.32 -5.22
CA PHE A 636 -16.07 -7.98 -5.75
C PHE A 636 -16.76 -8.84 -4.69
N LEU A 637 -17.19 -8.14 -3.64
CA LEU A 637 -18.29 -8.54 -2.76
C LEU A 637 -19.62 -8.48 -3.56
N PRO A 638 -20.77 -8.96 -3.05
CA PRO A 638 -22.03 -9.00 -3.83
C PRO A 638 -22.57 -7.63 -4.34
N ARG A 639 -21.91 -6.52 -3.98
CA ARG A 639 -21.89 -5.27 -4.75
C ARG A 639 -20.42 -4.78 -4.81
N PRO A 640 -19.92 -4.25 -5.94
CA PRO A 640 -18.49 -3.92 -6.06
C PRO A 640 -18.12 -2.67 -5.25
N VAL A 641 -17.28 -2.85 -4.24
CA VAL A 641 -16.63 -1.73 -3.51
C VAL A 641 -15.49 -1.20 -4.37
N ASP A 642 -15.36 0.12 -4.52
CA ASP A 642 -14.27 0.80 -5.26
C ASP A 642 -13.68 1.87 -4.34
N MET A 643 -12.43 1.70 -3.91
CA MET A 643 -11.77 2.50 -2.90
C MET A 643 -10.38 2.95 -3.35
N GLN A 644 -10.11 4.25 -3.24
CA GLN A 644 -8.79 4.83 -3.49
C GLN A 644 -8.35 5.68 -2.29
N ALA A 645 -7.06 5.61 -1.93
CA ALA A 645 -6.47 6.45 -0.90
C ALA A 645 -4.94 6.52 -1.01
N LYS A 646 -4.36 7.62 -0.51
CA LYS A 646 -2.93 7.69 -0.17
C LYS A 646 -2.73 7.14 1.24
N VAL A 647 -1.60 6.48 1.48
CA VAL A 647 -1.28 5.86 2.77
C VAL A 647 0.15 6.24 3.19
N ASN A 648 0.25 6.97 4.29
CA ASN A 648 1.49 7.22 5.01
C ASN A 648 1.48 6.43 6.33
N ILE A 649 2.62 5.88 6.73
CA ILE A 649 2.81 5.23 8.03
C ILE A 649 4.11 5.73 8.61
N THR A 650 4.11 6.09 9.89
CA THR A 650 5.33 6.42 10.65
C THR A 650 5.35 5.66 11.97
N THR A 651 6.51 5.64 12.64
CA THR A 651 6.67 4.95 13.92
C THR A 651 7.30 5.86 14.95
N GLU A 652 6.61 6.01 16.07
CA GLU A 652 7.07 6.68 17.27
C GLU A 652 7.49 5.63 18.32
N ARG A 653 8.56 5.90 19.07
CA ARG A 653 8.96 5.04 20.19
C ARG A 653 8.21 5.47 21.44
N THR A 654 7.50 4.54 22.07
CA THR A 654 6.82 4.81 23.34
C THR A 654 7.86 4.93 24.47
N THR A 655 7.51 5.66 25.52
CA THR A 655 8.31 5.75 26.76
C THR A 655 8.52 4.40 27.44
N THR A 656 7.66 3.41 27.16
CA THR A 656 7.75 2.01 27.61
C THR A 656 8.69 1.15 26.74
N GLY A 657 9.30 1.68 25.69
CA GLY A 657 10.22 0.97 24.80
C GLY A 657 9.56 0.18 23.66
N GLY A 658 8.24 0.33 23.48
CA GLY A 658 7.49 -0.21 22.35
C GLY A 658 7.51 0.71 21.13
N SER A 659 6.88 0.23 20.04
CA SER A 659 6.66 0.99 18.81
C SER A 659 5.17 1.29 18.65
N ARG A 660 4.80 2.58 18.63
CA ARG A 660 3.47 3.03 18.22
C ARG A 660 3.55 3.43 16.74
N HIS A 661 2.66 2.88 15.93
CA HIS A 661 2.61 3.16 14.50
C HIS A 661 1.47 4.14 14.22
N HIS A 662 1.81 5.30 13.69
CA HIS A 662 0.85 6.32 13.26
C HIS A 662 0.56 6.11 11.78
N VAL A 663 -0.66 5.72 11.46
CA VAL A 663 -1.18 5.53 10.10
C VAL A 663 -1.96 6.78 9.73
N ARG A 664 -1.64 7.39 8.59
CA ARG A 664 -2.31 8.58 8.05
C ARG A 664 -2.73 8.30 6.62
N ILE A 665 -4.04 8.19 6.41
CA ILE A 665 -4.67 7.91 5.12
C ILE A 665 -5.26 9.24 4.61
N GLU A 666 -4.92 9.61 3.38
CA GLU A 666 -5.28 10.91 2.78
C GLU A 666 -5.98 10.72 1.43
N ASP A 667 -6.77 11.71 1.01
CA ASP A 667 -7.57 11.65 -0.23
C ASP A 667 -8.41 10.36 -0.34
N PHE A 668 -9.01 9.92 0.78
CA PHE A 668 -9.79 8.70 0.82
C PHE A 668 -11.10 8.90 0.06
N ALA A 669 -11.32 8.12 -0.99
CA ALA A 669 -12.53 8.09 -1.79
C ALA A 669 -13.03 6.64 -1.91
N GLY A 670 -14.04 6.29 -1.12
CA GLY A 670 -14.67 4.97 -1.13
C GLY A 670 -16.12 5.01 -1.61
N LYS A 671 -16.43 4.31 -2.71
CA LYS A 671 -17.79 3.88 -3.06
C LYS A 671 -18.05 2.56 -2.34
N LEU A 672 -18.89 2.60 -1.31
CA LEU A 672 -19.15 1.49 -0.39
C LEU A 672 -20.62 1.04 -0.53
N PRO A 673 -20.97 0.22 -1.54
CA PRO A 673 -22.35 -0.22 -1.72
C PRO A 673 -22.77 -1.24 -0.65
N THR A 674 -23.29 -0.73 0.47
CA THR A 674 -24.17 -1.45 1.41
C THR A 674 -23.63 -2.80 1.90
N LEU A 675 -22.35 -2.87 2.28
CA LEU A 675 -21.66 -4.14 2.61
C LEU A 675 -21.32 -4.35 4.08
N SER A 676 -21.91 -3.54 4.94
CA SER A 676 -21.99 -3.74 6.38
C SER A 676 -23.18 -2.94 6.92
N LYS A 677 -23.49 -3.09 8.22
CA LYS A 677 -24.43 -2.20 8.94
C LYS A 677 -23.88 -0.75 9.12
N LEU A 678 -22.87 -0.33 8.35
CA LEU A 678 -22.30 1.02 8.41
C LEU A 678 -22.98 1.91 7.35
N PRO A 679 -23.48 3.10 7.72
CA PRO A 679 -24.50 3.81 6.94
C PRO A 679 -24.00 4.65 5.75
N PHE A 680 -22.71 4.58 5.38
CA PHE A 680 -22.07 5.56 4.49
C PHE A 680 -21.95 5.05 3.04
N PRO A 681 -22.81 5.47 2.08
CA PRO A 681 -22.84 4.91 0.72
C PRO A 681 -21.67 5.38 -0.16
N VAL A 682 -21.23 6.62 0.05
CA VAL A 682 -19.97 7.18 -0.44
C VAL A 682 -19.30 7.82 0.76
N LEU A 683 -18.05 7.44 1.03
CA LEU A 683 -17.24 8.06 2.07
C LEU A 683 -16.05 8.72 1.39
N GLN A 684 -16.15 10.04 1.21
CA GLN A 684 -15.01 10.89 0.93
C GLN A 684 -14.53 11.45 2.26
N ALA A 685 -13.25 11.24 2.59
CA ALA A 685 -12.63 11.79 3.79
C ALA A 685 -11.26 12.37 3.45
N GLY A 686 -11.05 13.64 3.82
CA GLY A 686 -9.80 14.35 3.58
C GLY A 686 -8.62 13.65 4.26
N VAL A 687 -8.76 13.32 5.55
CA VAL A 687 -7.76 12.59 6.33
C VAL A 687 -8.42 11.61 7.30
N LEU A 688 -7.94 10.36 7.31
CA LEU A 688 -8.15 9.38 8.37
C LEU A 688 -6.81 9.03 9.02
N GLU A 689 -6.58 9.55 10.21
CA GLU A 689 -5.43 9.23 11.07
C GLU A 689 -5.79 8.14 12.08
N GLY A 690 -4.80 7.39 12.54
CA GLY A 690 -4.96 6.49 13.67
C GLY A 690 -3.63 5.96 14.20
N SER A 691 -3.57 5.68 15.50
CA SER A 691 -2.38 5.13 16.15
C SER A 691 -2.63 3.69 16.63
N VAL A 692 -1.71 2.78 16.30
CA VAL A 692 -1.84 1.34 16.57
C VAL A 692 -0.56 0.75 17.13
N LEU A 693 -0.73 -0.18 18.09
CA LEU A 693 0.30 -1.09 18.56
C LEU A 693 0.10 -2.41 17.81
N LEU A 694 0.80 -2.61 16.68
CA LEU A 694 0.52 -3.73 15.73
C LEU A 694 0.32 -5.12 16.38
N PRO A 695 1.10 -5.57 17.38
CA PRO A 695 0.89 -6.88 18.01
C PRO A 695 -0.43 -6.95 18.80
N GLU A 696 -0.80 -5.85 19.48
CA GLU A 696 -2.03 -5.73 20.26
C GLU A 696 -3.24 -5.56 19.33
N MET A 697 -3.07 -4.85 18.21
CA MET A 697 -4.04 -4.77 17.12
C MET A 697 -4.41 -6.16 16.56
N TRP A 698 -3.44 -7.06 16.36
CA TRP A 698 -3.70 -8.41 15.84
C TRP A 698 -4.17 -9.47 16.86
N SER A 699 -3.96 -9.21 18.15
CA SER A 699 -4.26 -10.15 19.26
C SER A 699 -5.48 -9.73 20.08
N GLN A 700 -5.62 -8.45 20.40
CA GLN A 700 -6.72 -7.86 21.17
C GLN A 700 -7.78 -7.16 20.30
N ARG A 701 -7.54 -7.01 18.98
CA ARG A 701 -8.39 -6.25 18.05
C ARG A 701 -8.59 -4.79 18.49
N ARG A 702 -7.52 -4.19 19.02
CA ARG A 702 -7.50 -2.84 19.58
C ARG A 702 -6.80 -1.84 18.66
N ILE A 703 -7.39 -0.68 18.49
CA ILE A 703 -6.79 0.53 17.91
C ILE A 703 -6.68 1.54 19.05
N GLU A 704 -5.53 2.20 19.25
CA GLU A 704 -5.39 3.15 20.36
C GLU A 704 -6.14 4.44 20.08
N GLU A 705 -6.02 4.94 18.86
CA GLU A 705 -6.56 6.24 18.44
C GLU A 705 -7.02 6.15 17.00
N LEU A 706 -8.16 6.77 16.69
CA LEU A 706 -8.69 6.90 15.33
C LEU A 706 -9.30 8.29 15.17
N LYS A 707 -8.80 9.07 14.21
CA LYS A 707 -9.20 10.44 13.96
C LYS A 707 -9.65 10.62 12.52
N LEU A 708 -10.94 10.88 12.33
CA LEU A 708 -11.54 11.17 11.03
C LEU A 708 -11.71 12.68 10.88
N THR A 709 -11.08 13.26 9.86
CA THR A 709 -11.10 14.71 9.60
C THR A 709 -11.57 14.99 8.17
N GLY A 710 -12.54 15.90 8.02
CA GLY A 710 -13.04 16.29 6.69
C GLY A 710 -13.79 15.18 5.96
N ALA A 711 -14.61 14.39 6.66
CA ALA A 711 -15.49 13.41 6.03
C ALA A 711 -16.81 14.07 5.60
N ASN A 712 -17.21 13.92 4.34
CA ASN A 712 -18.53 14.33 3.87
C ASN A 712 -19.46 13.12 3.81
N ILE A 713 -20.60 13.21 4.51
CA ILE A 713 -21.59 12.14 4.68
C ILE A 713 -22.91 12.60 4.05
N GLU A 714 -23.28 11.99 2.92
CA GLU A 714 -24.59 12.21 2.30
C GLU A 714 -25.65 11.31 2.92
N VAL A 715 -26.60 11.93 3.64
CA VAL A 715 -27.74 11.25 4.26
C VAL A 715 -28.91 11.29 3.27
N GLY A 716 -28.99 10.25 2.43
CA GLY A 716 -30.04 10.07 1.43
C GLY A 716 -30.84 8.78 1.61
N GLU A 717 -31.76 8.52 0.69
CA GLU A 717 -32.66 7.36 0.71
C GLU A 717 -31.91 6.00 0.76
N ALA A 718 -30.71 5.93 0.18
CA ALA A 718 -29.84 4.75 0.22
C ALA A 718 -29.31 4.42 1.63
N LEU A 719 -29.09 5.43 2.47
CA LEU A 719 -28.74 5.25 3.88
C LEU A 719 -29.95 4.73 4.67
N MET A 720 -31.14 5.27 4.41
CA MET A 720 -32.37 4.85 5.09
C MET A 720 -32.74 3.39 4.82
N LYS A 721 -32.52 2.90 3.61
CA LYS A 721 -32.77 1.50 3.20
C LYS A 721 -31.86 0.46 3.88
N LEU A 722 -30.78 0.89 4.56
CA LEU A 722 -29.96 0.01 5.41
C LEU A 722 -30.56 -0.25 6.79
N PHE A 723 -31.50 0.58 7.23
CA PHE A 723 -32.13 0.50 8.56
C PHE A 723 -33.56 -0.07 8.51
N GLU A 724 -34.10 -0.34 7.34
CA GLU A 724 -35.37 -1.06 7.19
C GLU A 724 -35.15 -2.54 7.58
N PRO A 725 -35.88 -3.06 8.58
CA PRO A 725 -35.70 -4.45 9.00
C PRO A 725 -36.12 -5.38 7.86
N GLU A 726 -35.20 -6.28 7.45
CA GLU A 726 -35.41 -7.16 6.31
C GLU A 726 -36.72 -7.93 6.47
N LYS A 727 -37.66 -7.66 5.55
CA LYS A 727 -39.09 -7.92 5.74
C LYS A 727 -39.35 -9.41 5.60
N LYS A 728 -39.24 -10.15 6.73
CA LYS A 728 -39.39 -11.61 6.82
C LYS A 728 -40.52 -12.07 5.90
N PRO A 729 -40.25 -13.00 4.94
CA PRO A 729 -41.25 -13.38 3.97
C PRO A 729 -42.49 -13.90 4.69
N LYS A 730 -43.65 -13.34 4.34
CA LYS A 730 -44.93 -13.78 4.92
C LYS A 730 -45.09 -15.29 4.69
N PRO A 731 -45.36 -16.09 5.74
CA PRO A 731 -45.74 -17.48 5.54
C PRO A 731 -46.97 -17.55 4.64
N ASN A 732 -46.95 -18.43 3.63
CA ASN A 732 -48.13 -18.72 2.84
C ASN A 732 -49.12 -19.53 3.69
N GLU A 733 -50.17 -18.88 4.18
CA GLU A 733 -51.31 -19.55 4.82
C GLU A 733 -52.11 -20.35 3.78
N ASN A 734 -51.63 -21.55 3.39
CA ASN A 734 -52.46 -22.62 2.82
C ASN A 734 -51.75 -23.99 2.67
N THR A 735 -51.23 -24.55 3.76
CA THR A 735 -51.20 -26.01 3.94
C THR A 735 -51.29 -26.32 5.44
N GLY A 736 -52.09 -27.32 5.81
CA GLY A 736 -52.22 -27.77 7.20
C GLY A 736 -51.65 -29.17 7.44
N ALA A 737 -51.63 -29.52 8.73
CA ALA A 737 -51.37 -30.85 9.32
C ALA A 737 -49.91 -31.29 9.54
N THR A 738 -49.78 -32.11 10.61
CA THR A 738 -48.59 -32.80 11.14
C THR A 738 -47.43 -31.93 11.64
N ALA A 739 -47.16 -32.09 12.94
CA ALA A 739 -45.97 -31.54 13.58
C ALA A 739 -44.85 -32.57 13.54
N ASP A 740 -43.66 -32.13 13.13
CA ASP A 740 -42.39 -32.63 13.64
C ASP A 740 -41.51 -31.39 13.85
N THR A 741 -40.80 -31.32 14.98
CA THR A 741 -40.01 -30.13 15.33
C THR A 741 -38.62 -30.24 14.71
N PRO A 742 -38.23 -29.39 13.74
CA PRO A 742 -36.84 -29.31 13.31
C PRO A 742 -36.08 -28.73 14.50
N SER A 743 -35.15 -29.50 15.07
CA SER A 743 -34.24 -28.96 16.08
C SER A 743 -33.42 -27.86 15.41
N GLU A 744 -33.60 -26.62 15.86
CA GLU A 744 -32.87 -25.46 15.37
C GLU A 744 -31.40 -25.62 15.76
N VAL A 745 -30.62 -26.21 14.86
CA VAL A 745 -29.16 -26.37 15.00
C VAL A 745 -28.56 -24.98 14.98
N SER A 746 -28.53 -24.38 16.16
CA SER A 746 -27.89 -23.10 16.43
C SER A 746 -26.41 -23.26 16.14
N ILE A 747 -26.01 -22.93 14.91
CA ILE A 747 -24.60 -22.82 14.55
C ILE A 747 -24.06 -21.65 15.37
N THR A 748 -23.51 -21.94 16.54
CA THR A 748 -22.80 -20.97 17.37
C THR A 748 -21.49 -20.61 16.69
N THR A 749 -21.59 -19.82 15.63
CA THR A 749 -20.48 -19.04 15.08
C THR A 749 -20.00 -18.15 16.21
N THR A 750 -18.92 -18.58 16.88
CA THR A 750 -18.20 -17.78 17.87
C THR A 750 -17.66 -16.53 17.18
N HIS A 751 -18.47 -15.48 17.17
CA HIS A 751 -18.08 -14.13 16.81
C HIS A 751 -16.99 -13.70 17.80
N GLY A 752 -15.73 -13.93 17.41
CA GLY A 752 -14.58 -13.44 18.18
C GLY A 752 -14.70 -11.93 18.38
N GLU A 753 -14.20 -11.45 19.51
CA GLU A 753 -14.51 -10.14 20.11
C GLU A 753 -14.52 -8.99 19.08
N PRO A 754 -15.47 -8.03 19.19
CA PRO A 754 -15.51 -6.89 18.28
C PRO A 754 -14.22 -6.08 18.39
N TRP A 755 -13.85 -5.42 17.29
CA TRP A 755 -12.78 -4.43 17.32
C TRP A 755 -13.10 -3.32 18.33
N ARG A 756 -12.08 -2.74 18.97
CA ARG A 756 -12.23 -1.66 19.96
C ARG A 756 -11.30 -0.49 19.63
N VAL A 757 -11.73 0.72 19.97
CA VAL A 757 -10.94 1.95 19.78
C VAL A 757 -10.78 2.68 21.11
N GLY A 758 -9.53 3.00 21.48
CA GLY A 758 -9.21 3.69 22.73
C GLY A 758 -9.72 5.13 22.76
N HIS A 759 -9.49 5.87 21.67
CA HIS A 759 -10.04 7.21 21.41
C HIS A 759 -10.48 7.35 19.96
N LEU A 760 -11.74 7.72 19.72
CA LEU A 760 -12.30 8.02 18.41
C LEU A 760 -12.67 9.51 18.36
N GLN A 761 -12.01 10.29 17.51
CA GLN A 761 -12.33 11.69 17.24
C GLN A 761 -12.87 11.84 15.82
N VAL A 762 -14.02 12.49 15.67
CA VAL A 762 -14.53 12.96 14.37
C VAL A 762 -14.54 14.48 14.40
N ALA A 763 -13.85 15.11 13.44
CA ALA A 763 -13.67 16.55 13.34
C ALA A 763 -13.89 17.04 11.90
N ASP A 764 -14.21 18.33 11.74
CA ASP A 764 -14.35 19.05 10.47
C ASP A 764 -15.19 18.33 9.39
N SER A 765 -16.07 17.43 9.81
CA SER A 765 -16.85 16.55 8.94
C SER A 765 -18.22 17.15 8.68
N SER A 766 -18.80 16.95 7.50
CA SER A 766 -20.08 17.53 7.09
C SER A 766 -21.13 16.45 6.86
N VAL A 767 -22.33 16.65 7.42
CA VAL A 767 -23.52 15.87 7.08
C VAL A 767 -24.37 16.68 6.12
N SER A 768 -24.72 16.08 4.98
CA SER A 768 -25.64 16.63 3.99
C SER A 768 -26.98 15.91 4.10
N LEU A 769 -28.02 16.62 4.57
CA LEU A 769 -29.40 16.16 4.56
C LEU A 769 -30.08 16.61 3.26
N GLN A 770 -30.30 15.67 2.35
CA GLN A 770 -31.06 15.92 1.12
C GLN A 770 -32.57 15.72 1.38
N HIS A 771 -33.43 16.48 0.71
CA HIS A 771 -34.89 16.30 0.70
C HIS A 771 -35.58 16.30 2.08
N ILE A 772 -35.15 17.16 3.03
CA ILE A 772 -35.84 17.32 4.34
C ILE A 772 -37.32 17.68 4.13
N VAL A 773 -37.58 18.54 3.16
CA VAL A 773 -38.91 18.90 2.68
C VAL A 773 -38.95 18.74 1.15
N PRO A 774 -40.05 18.25 0.55
CA PRO A 774 -40.20 18.25 -0.90
C PRO A 774 -39.95 19.65 -1.50
N GLY A 775 -38.90 19.78 -2.31
CA GLY A 775 -38.48 21.05 -2.92
C GLY A 775 -37.51 21.91 -2.11
N SER A 776 -37.04 21.50 -0.93
CA SER A 776 -35.98 22.22 -0.21
C SER A 776 -34.59 21.95 -0.79
N GLU A 777 -33.69 22.93 -0.67
CA GLU A 777 -32.25 22.72 -0.86
C GLU A 777 -31.70 21.70 0.16
N SER A 778 -30.50 21.18 -0.10
CA SER A 778 -29.82 20.25 0.83
C SER A 778 -29.18 21.01 1.98
N VAL A 779 -29.41 20.56 3.21
CA VAL A 779 -28.88 21.22 4.40
C VAL A 779 -27.58 20.56 4.83
N HIS A 780 -26.51 21.35 4.82
CA HIS A 780 -25.18 20.94 5.28
C HIS A 780 -24.93 21.43 6.71
N PHE A 781 -24.48 20.55 7.61
CA PHE A 781 -24.05 20.93 8.95
C PHE A 781 -22.79 20.18 9.40
N GLY A 782 -22.03 20.79 10.31
CA GLY A 782 -20.81 20.20 10.87
C GLY A 782 -21.11 19.12 11.91
N LEU A 783 -20.41 17.99 11.79
CA LEU A 783 -20.46 16.84 12.70
C LEU A 783 -19.11 16.73 13.42
N ALA A 784 -19.10 16.95 14.73
CA ALA A 784 -17.92 16.77 15.58
C ALA A 784 -18.29 16.00 16.86
N PHE A 785 -17.59 14.91 17.15
CA PHE A 785 -17.81 14.12 18.37
C PHE A 785 -16.58 13.31 18.76
N GLU A 786 -16.48 12.95 20.03
CA GLU A 786 -15.39 12.14 20.60
C GLU A 786 -15.97 10.99 21.43
N VAL A 787 -15.36 9.81 21.33
CA VAL A 787 -15.75 8.59 22.08
C VAL A 787 -14.50 7.90 22.61
N ASN A 788 -14.57 7.30 23.80
CA ASN A 788 -13.41 6.64 24.44
C ASN A 788 -13.73 5.17 24.77
N GLU A 789 -12.77 4.27 24.55
CA GLU A 789 -12.80 2.82 24.85
C GLU A 789 -13.97 2.00 24.27
N SER A 790 -14.68 2.56 23.28
CA SER A 790 -15.85 1.96 22.64
C SER A 790 -15.48 0.78 21.72
N PRO A 791 -16.33 -0.25 21.64
CA PRO A 791 -16.34 -1.16 20.49
C PRO A 791 -16.56 -0.38 19.19
N LEU A 792 -15.91 -0.83 18.11
CA LEU A 792 -16.17 -0.41 16.72
C LEU A 792 -17.43 -1.10 16.15
N LEU A 793 -18.45 -1.25 17.01
CA LEU A 793 -19.81 -1.62 16.64
C LEU A 793 -20.65 -0.35 16.64
N MET A 794 -21.37 -0.10 15.53
CA MET A 794 -22.27 1.05 15.40
C MET A 794 -23.25 1.11 16.59
N GLU A 795 -23.80 -0.04 16.98
CA GLU A 795 -24.75 -0.18 18.10
C GLU A 795 -24.19 0.26 19.47
N ASP A 796 -22.86 0.38 19.63
CA ASP A 796 -22.20 0.88 20.84
C ASP A 796 -21.72 2.33 20.70
N ILE A 797 -21.13 2.71 19.54
CA ILE A 797 -20.77 4.12 19.24
C ILE A 797 -21.98 5.05 19.36
N LEU A 798 -23.17 4.56 18.99
CA LEU A 798 -24.45 5.27 19.11
C LEU A 798 -24.97 5.42 20.55
N LYS A 799 -24.34 4.84 21.58
CA LYS A 799 -24.79 4.94 22.98
C LYS A 799 -24.17 6.14 23.71
N ASP A 800 -22.89 6.40 23.47
CA ASP A 800 -22.12 7.44 24.18
C ASP A 800 -22.08 8.79 23.43
N SER A 801 -22.79 8.93 22.30
CA SER A 801 -22.82 10.18 21.53
C SER A 801 -23.57 11.31 22.27
N THR A 802 -22.86 12.40 22.58
CA THR A 802 -23.49 13.64 23.09
C THR A 802 -24.44 14.26 22.05
N PRO A 803 -25.62 14.78 22.44
CA PRO A 803 -26.50 15.52 21.54
C PRO A 803 -25.82 16.77 20.96
N GLN A 804 -26.01 17.01 19.67
CA GLN A 804 -25.55 18.21 18.96
C GLN A 804 -26.72 19.15 18.68
N ARG A 805 -26.46 20.46 18.72
CA ARG A 805 -27.42 21.52 18.33
C ARG A 805 -26.95 22.17 17.03
N VAL A 806 -27.73 21.99 15.97
CA VAL A 806 -27.55 22.62 14.65
C VAL A 806 -28.46 23.84 14.58
N GLU A 807 -27.96 24.99 14.15
CA GLU A 807 -28.80 26.17 13.90
C GLU A 807 -28.88 26.48 12.40
N LEU A 808 -30.10 26.61 11.89
CA LEU A 808 -30.45 26.96 10.52
C LEU A 808 -31.20 28.29 10.52
N ALA A 809 -31.14 29.05 9.42
CA ALA A 809 -31.78 30.36 9.33
C ALA A 809 -32.31 30.64 7.92
N ASN A 810 -33.35 31.47 7.83
CA ASN A 810 -33.98 31.94 6.59
C ASN A 810 -34.50 30.82 5.67
N ILE A 811 -35.00 29.71 6.22
CA ILE A 811 -35.56 28.63 5.39
C ILE A 811 -36.93 29.06 4.85
N ARG A 812 -37.07 29.09 3.52
CA ARG A 812 -38.30 29.44 2.81
C ARG A 812 -38.93 28.19 2.22
N ILE A 813 -40.17 27.89 2.57
CA ILE A 813 -40.98 26.83 1.96
C ILE A 813 -41.82 27.48 0.85
N PRO A 814 -41.55 27.23 -0.44
CA PRO A 814 -42.27 27.84 -1.56
C PRO A 814 -43.66 27.21 -1.77
N SER A 815 -44.53 27.92 -2.49
CA SER A 815 -45.75 27.31 -3.06
C SER A 815 -45.40 26.33 -4.19
N VAL A 816 -46.18 25.26 -4.30
CA VAL A 816 -46.01 24.20 -5.30
C VAL A 816 -46.39 24.68 -6.71
N GLN A 817 -47.30 25.65 -6.83
CA GLN A 817 -47.74 26.22 -8.11
C GLN A 817 -47.01 27.52 -8.47
N ASP A 818 -46.64 28.33 -7.47
CA ASP A 818 -45.97 29.63 -7.67
C ASP A 818 -44.77 29.78 -6.72
N PRO A 819 -43.57 29.29 -7.10
CA PRO A 819 -42.37 29.36 -6.27
C PRO A 819 -41.91 30.79 -5.90
N SER A 820 -42.51 31.83 -6.48
CA SER A 820 -42.26 33.21 -6.04
C SER A 820 -42.91 33.50 -4.68
N ARG A 821 -43.91 32.72 -4.27
CA ARG A 821 -44.66 32.83 -3.01
C ARG A 821 -44.15 31.88 -1.94
N SER A 822 -44.32 32.31 -0.70
CA SER A 822 -44.01 31.52 0.50
C SER A 822 -45.27 30.86 1.03
N VAL A 823 -45.18 29.59 1.39
CA VAL A 823 -46.14 28.92 2.29
C VAL A 823 -45.71 29.15 3.73
N ALA A 824 -44.40 29.03 4.01
CA ALA A 824 -43.82 29.38 5.29
C ALA A 824 -42.43 30.00 5.14
N GLU A 825 -42.05 30.87 6.07
CA GLU A 825 -40.71 31.45 6.21
C GLU A 825 -40.23 31.24 7.65
N LEU A 826 -39.08 30.60 7.82
CA LEU A 826 -38.55 30.15 9.11
C LEU A 826 -37.27 30.93 9.39
N GLU A 827 -37.39 32.05 10.12
CA GLU A 827 -36.28 32.97 10.40
C GLU A 827 -35.10 32.27 11.07
N LYS A 828 -35.37 31.49 12.12
CA LYS A 828 -34.39 30.63 12.78
C LYS A 828 -34.99 29.29 13.22
N ILE A 829 -34.23 28.21 13.05
CA ILE A 829 -34.52 26.87 13.57
C ILE A 829 -33.28 26.38 14.32
N ALA A 830 -33.45 25.88 15.54
CA ALA A 830 -32.43 25.08 16.21
C ALA A 830 -32.90 23.63 16.33
N ILE A 831 -32.11 22.71 15.76
CA ILE A 831 -32.36 21.27 15.74
C ILE A 831 -31.38 20.63 16.72
N SER A 832 -31.90 20.01 17.78
CA SER A 832 -31.12 19.19 18.70
C SER A 832 -31.31 17.71 18.35
N LEU A 833 -30.20 17.03 18.06
CA LEU A 833 -30.19 15.66 17.57
C LEU A 833 -29.09 14.83 18.24
N SER A 834 -29.36 13.54 18.45
CA SER A 834 -28.37 12.53 18.80
C SER A 834 -28.10 11.63 17.59
N LEU A 835 -26.90 11.02 17.51
CA LEU A 835 -26.60 10.03 16.48
C LEU A 835 -27.53 8.79 16.61
N GLN A 836 -27.90 8.41 17.84
CA GLN A 836 -28.92 7.39 18.09
C GLN A 836 -30.29 7.77 17.50
N GLY A 837 -30.69 9.04 17.64
CA GLY A 837 -31.91 9.57 17.05
C GLY A 837 -31.88 9.48 15.52
N LEU A 838 -30.81 9.97 14.88
CA LEU A 838 -30.64 9.89 13.43
C LEU A 838 -30.79 8.45 12.90
N ALA A 839 -30.17 7.47 13.57
CA ALA A 839 -30.26 6.05 13.20
C ALA A 839 -31.67 5.44 13.35
N ARG A 840 -32.57 6.10 14.09
CA ARG A 840 -33.99 5.70 14.29
C ARG A 840 -34.98 6.56 13.50
N LYS A 841 -34.52 7.54 12.73
CA LYS A 841 -35.35 8.61 12.13
C LYS A 841 -36.06 9.47 13.20
N GLU A 842 -35.44 9.62 14.38
CA GLU A 842 -35.90 10.45 15.50
C GLU A 842 -35.05 11.73 15.60
N VAL A 843 -35.70 12.88 15.76
CA VAL A 843 -35.09 14.15 16.18
C VAL A 843 -35.49 14.42 17.61
N ASP A 844 -34.53 14.73 18.48
CA ASP A 844 -34.78 14.85 19.91
C ASP A 844 -35.51 16.16 20.28
N HIS A 845 -35.20 17.27 19.61
CA HIS A 845 -35.94 18.53 19.78
C HIS A 845 -35.73 19.47 18.58
N ILE A 846 -36.78 20.18 18.18
CA ILE A 846 -36.72 21.32 17.24
C ILE A 846 -37.33 22.54 17.92
N GLU A 847 -36.61 23.66 17.87
CA GLU A 847 -37.00 24.99 18.36
C GLU A 847 -37.07 25.93 17.14
N ILE A 848 -38.25 26.41 16.77
CA ILE A 848 -38.46 27.37 15.68
C ILE A 848 -38.78 28.75 16.26
N VAL A 849 -38.04 29.77 15.85
CA VAL A 849 -38.21 31.15 16.34
C VAL A 849 -38.66 32.06 15.19
N SER A 850 -39.69 32.86 15.46
CA SER A 850 -40.29 33.84 14.54
C SER A 850 -40.81 33.29 13.19
N PRO A 851 -41.36 32.07 13.06
CA PRO A 851 -41.82 31.58 11.76
C PRO A 851 -43.06 32.32 11.26
N THR A 852 -43.08 32.70 9.99
CA THR A 852 -44.25 33.27 9.32
C THR A 852 -44.95 32.19 8.49
N LEU A 853 -46.24 31.95 8.75
CA LEU A 853 -47.05 30.95 8.03
C LEU A 853 -48.16 31.67 7.23
N TYR A 854 -48.19 31.44 5.92
CA TYR A 854 -49.15 32.09 5.01
C TYR A 854 -50.36 31.18 4.80
N VAL A 855 -51.50 31.54 5.39
CA VAL A 855 -52.75 30.78 5.33
C VAL A 855 -53.56 31.22 4.11
N GLY A 856 -53.60 30.38 3.08
CA GLY A 856 -54.34 30.62 1.84
C GLY A 856 -54.16 29.46 0.86
N GLU A 857 -54.67 29.63 -0.35
CA GLU A 857 -54.67 28.62 -1.44
C GLU A 857 -53.31 27.89 -1.61
N ASP A 858 -52.22 28.65 -1.56
CA ASP A 858 -50.83 28.16 -1.65
C ASP A 858 -50.48 27.10 -0.57
N LEU A 859 -50.99 27.26 0.66
CA LEU A 859 -50.80 26.29 1.76
C LEU A 859 -51.60 24.99 1.53
N PHE A 860 -52.83 25.09 1.02
CA PHE A 860 -53.65 23.91 0.75
C PHE A 860 -53.09 23.07 -0.42
N TRP A 861 -52.56 23.73 -1.45
CA TRP A 861 -51.80 23.05 -2.52
C TRP A 861 -50.57 22.35 -1.98
N TYR A 862 -49.81 22.99 -1.07
CA TYR A 862 -48.66 22.36 -0.43
C TYR A 862 -49.03 21.15 0.43
N VAL A 863 -50.11 21.22 1.22
CA VAL A 863 -50.56 20.07 2.04
C VAL A 863 -51.09 18.91 1.19
N ASP A 864 -51.82 19.18 0.10
CA ASP A 864 -52.26 18.13 -0.83
C ASP A 864 -51.08 17.48 -1.58
N TYR A 865 -50.10 18.28 -2.00
CA TYR A 865 -48.84 17.80 -2.56
C TYR A 865 -48.05 16.93 -1.55
N TYR A 866 -47.93 17.36 -0.29
CA TYR A 866 -47.30 16.58 0.77
C TYR A 866 -48.04 15.26 1.04
N ARG A 867 -49.38 15.30 1.04
CA ARG A 867 -50.23 14.09 1.18
C ARG A 867 -49.99 13.10 0.03
N LYS A 868 -49.90 13.59 -1.21
CA LYS A 868 -49.57 12.79 -2.40
C LYS A 868 -48.15 12.22 -2.35
N TYR A 869 -47.16 13.02 -1.94
CA TYR A 869 -45.76 12.59 -1.77
C TYR A 869 -45.63 11.47 -0.72
N MET A 870 -46.29 11.61 0.42
CA MET A 870 -46.34 10.60 1.48
C MET A 870 -47.03 9.31 1.01
N ALA A 871 -48.16 9.41 0.30
CA ALA A 871 -48.88 8.26 -0.25
C ALA A 871 -48.10 7.53 -1.37
N ALA A 872 -47.29 8.25 -2.15
CA ALA A 872 -46.47 7.71 -3.22
C ALA A 872 -45.17 7.01 -2.75
N GLY A 873 -44.90 6.97 -1.44
CA GLY A 873 -43.75 6.28 -0.88
C GLY A 873 -42.41 6.94 -1.25
N ALA A 874 -42.34 8.27 -1.18
CA ALA A 874 -41.11 9.06 -1.32
C ALA A 874 -40.32 8.87 -2.64
N ARG A 875 -41.01 8.54 -3.74
CA ARG A 875 -40.43 8.50 -5.10
C ARG A 875 -40.75 9.77 -5.90
N PRO A 876 -39.97 10.85 -5.80
CA PRO A 876 -39.98 11.87 -6.84
C PRO A 876 -39.48 11.26 -8.15
N SER A 877 -40.06 11.65 -9.28
CA SER A 877 -39.44 11.39 -10.58
C SER A 877 -38.16 12.22 -10.69
N PRO A 878 -37.01 11.68 -11.14
CA PRO A 878 -35.77 12.45 -11.22
C PRO A 878 -35.82 13.56 -12.30
N ASP A 879 -36.70 13.44 -13.29
CA ASP A 879 -36.79 14.36 -14.42
C ASP A 879 -37.69 15.57 -14.16
N SER A 880 -37.18 16.48 -13.31
CA SER A 880 -37.67 17.86 -13.09
C SER A 880 -39.04 18.03 -12.39
N PRO A 881 -39.31 19.21 -11.79
CA PRO A 881 -40.67 19.60 -11.43
C PRO A 881 -41.46 19.92 -12.71
N GLN A 882 -42.01 18.89 -13.35
CA GLN A 882 -43.05 19.11 -14.35
C GLN A 882 -44.27 19.73 -13.67
N ILE A 883 -44.51 21.00 -13.95
CA ILE A 883 -45.83 21.62 -13.76
C ILE A 883 -46.82 20.75 -14.53
N VAL A 884 -47.70 20.06 -13.80
CA VAL A 884 -48.78 19.29 -14.42
C VAL A 884 -49.70 20.29 -15.09
N ALA A 885 -49.55 20.45 -16.40
CA ALA A 885 -50.38 21.34 -17.18
C ALA A 885 -51.84 20.97 -16.97
N ALA A 886 -52.67 21.95 -16.60
CA ALA A 886 -54.07 21.73 -16.27
C ALA A 886 -54.82 21.21 -17.50
N SER A 887 -55.11 19.91 -17.51
CA SER A 887 -56.14 19.31 -18.34
C SER A 887 -57.46 19.40 -17.59
N ASP A 888 -58.38 20.23 -18.06
CA ASP A 888 -59.67 20.49 -17.40
C ASP A 888 -60.56 19.24 -17.28
N ASP A 889 -60.27 18.17 -18.04
CA ASP A 889 -61.02 16.90 -18.09
C ASP A 889 -60.76 15.95 -16.89
N PHE A 890 -60.00 16.33 -15.86
CA PHE A 890 -59.66 15.43 -14.73
C PHE A 890 -60.76 15.37 -13.66
N GLU A 891 -61.93 14.81 -14.02
CA GLU A 891 -63.05 14.61 -13.08
C GLU A 891 -62.68 13.70 -11.89
N PHE A 892 -63.19 14.05 -10.71
CA PHE A 892 -62.64 13.62 -9.42
C PHE A 892 -63.18 12.26 -8.89
N GLU A 893 -63.77 11.44 -9.75
CA GLU A 893 -64.61 10.27 -9.36
C GLU A 893 -63.89 9.21 -8.52
N VAL A 894 -62.59 9.00 -8.73
CA VAL A 894 -61.81 7.93 -8.06
C VAL A 894 -61.65 8.18 -6.54
N SER A 895 -61.90 9.40 -6.07
CA SER A 895 -61.62 9.81 -4.69
C SER A 895 -62.53 9.16 -3.62
N SER A 896 -63.81 8.91 -3.93
CA SER A 896 -64.84 8.57 -2.93
C SER A 896 -64.59 7.28 -2.15
N ALA A 897 -63.90 6.29 -2.74
CA ALA A 897 -63.78 4.93 -2.19
C ALA A 897 -62.55 4.70 -1.29
N VAL A 898 -61.64 5.68 -1.16
CA VAL A 898 -60.36 5.54 -0.44
C VAL A 898 -60.30 6.44 0.82
N ILE A 899 -61.33 7.25 1.06
CA ILE A 899 -61.31 8.33 2.07
C ILE A 899 -61.51 7.86 3.52
N GLU A 900 -62.12 6.70 3.76
CA GLU A 900 -62.35 6.18 5.12
C GLU A 900 -61.17 5.38 5.71
N SER A 901 -60.22 4.94 4.88
CA SER A 901 -59.01 4.25 5.37
C SER A 901 -57.90 5.23 5.71
N GLU A 902 -57.49 5.28 6.98
CA GLU A 902 -56.31 6.01 7.44
C GLU A 902 -55.08 5.62 6.59
N PRO A 903 -54.33 6.59 6.02
CA PRO A 903 -53.22 6.26 5.14
C PRO A 903 -52.16 5.47 5.90
N PRO A 904 -51.60 4.38 5.33
CA PRO A 904 -50.70 3.51 6.05
C PRO A 904 -49.46 4.28 6.53
N LEU A 905 -49.29 4.34 7.86
CA LEU A 905 -48.19 5.04 8.54
C LEU A 905 -46.84 4.61 7.96
N SER A 906 -46.22 5.52 7.20
CA SER A 906 -44.99 5.21 6.48
C SER A 906 -43.81 5.04 7.44
N GLU A 907 -43.23 3.83 7.44
CA GLU A 907 -41.99 3.50 8.15
C GLU A 907 -40.77 4.31 7.63
N ALA A 908 -40.95 5.10 6.56
CA ALA A 908 -39.95 6.03 6.04
C ALA A 908 -39.90 7.38 6.78
N ALA A 909 -40.96 7.78 7.49
CA ALA A 909 -41.14 9.15 7.96
C ALA A 909 -40.44 9.47 9.29
N TRP A 910 -39.82 10.65 9.38
CA TRP A 910 -39.17 11.16 10.60
C TRP A 910 -40.16 11.40 11.74
N SER A 911 -39.69 11.25 12.98
CA SER A 911 -40.41 11.66 14.19
C SER A 911 -39.62 12.70 14.97
N ILE A 912 -40.30 13.68 15.58
CA ILE A 912 -39.70 14.76 16.38
C ILE A 912 -40.31 14.69 17.78
N LYS A 913 -39.50 14.40 18.81
CA LYS A 913 -39.98 14.20 20.19
C LYS A 913 -40.51 15.47 20.84
N ARG A 914 -40.01 16.64 20.41
CA ARG A 914 -40.53 17.95 20.83
C ARG A 914 -40.27 19.03 19.78
N LEU A 915 -41.34 19.50 19.15
CA LEU A 915 -41.38 20.69 18.30
C LEU A 915 -41.93 21.87 19.11
N GLN A 916 -41.07 22.86 19.39
CA GLN A 916 -41.47 24.13 19.98
C GLN A 916 -41.44 25.24 18.92
N VAL A 917 -42.41 26.15 19.01
CA VAL A 917 -42.52 27.32 18.15
C VAL A 917 -42.74 28.56 19.01
N HIS A 918 -41.88 29.56 18.84
CA HIS A 918 -41.89 30.83 19.55
C HIS A 918 -42.08 31.99 18.57
N ASP A 919 -42.87 33.00 18.98
CA ASP A 919 -43.12 34.25 18.25
C ASP A 919 -43.59 34.07 16.78
N GLY A 920 -44.36 33.00 16.53
CA GLY A 920 -44.92 32.67 15.21
C GLY A 920 -45.91 33.72 14.72
N LYS A 921 -45.98 33.91 13.40
CA LYS A 921 -46.75 34.96 12.71
C LYS A 921 -47.70 34.33 11.69
N LEU A 922 -48.99 34.28 11.98
CA LEU A 922 -50.01 33.77 11.06
C LEU A 922 -50.48 34.88 10.12
N VAL A 923 -50.33 34.69 8.81
CA VAL A 923 -50.70 35.68 7.78
C VAL A 923 -51.80 35.10 6.89
N ILE A 924 -53.04 35.54 7.09
CA ILE A 924 -54.16 35.14 6.21
C ILE A 924 -53.98 35.84 4.85
N ALA A 925 -53.69 35.03 3.82
CA ALA A 925 -53.31 35.47 2.47
C ALA A 925 -54.01 34.61 1.39
N PRO A 926 -55.34 34.73 1.19
CA PRO A 926 -56.16 33.75 0.48
C PRO A 926 -55.69 33.40 -0.95
N LYS A 927 -55.22 34.41 -1.69
CA LYS A 927 -54.61 34.28 -3.03
C LYS A 927 -53.15 34.77 -3.04
N GLY A 928 -52.37 34.36 -2.02
CA GLY A 928 -50.96 34.75 -1.87
C GLY A 928 -50.71 36.22 -1.47
N LYS A 929 -51.77 37.01 -1.24
CA LYS A 929 -51.70 38.41 -0.81
C LYS A 929 -52.32 38.57 0.58
N PRO A 930 -51.60 39.11 1.58
CA PRO A 930 -52.12 39.31 2.93
C PRO A 930 -53.40 40.17 2.95
N LEU A 931 -54.47 39.64 3.54
CA LEU A 931 -55.73 40.36 3.76
C LEU A 931 -55.57 41.39 4.90
N PHE A 932 -54.82 41.01 5.93
CA PHE A 932 -54.47 41.85 7.08
C PHE A 932 -53.00 42.26 7.01
N LYS A 933 -52.70 43.48 7.47
CA LYS A 933 -51.31 44.00 7.55
C LYS A 933 -50.57 43.53 8.81
N THR A 934 -51.30 43.16 9.85
CA THR A 934 -50.77 42.64 11.11
C THR A 934 -50.98 41.13 11.13
N PRO A 935 -49.92 40.30 11.31
CA PRO A 935 -50.07 38.87 11.51
C PRO A 935 -50.65 38.58 12.89
N PHE A 936 -51.30 37.41 13.05
CA PHE A 936 -51.70 36.93 14.37
C PHE A 936 -50.53 36.21 15.04
N PRO A 937 -50.10 36.61 16.25
CA PRO A 937 -49.04 35.91 16.97
C PRO A 937 -49.51 34.53 17.42
N PHE A 938 -48.63 33.52 17.35
CA PHE A 938 -48.90 32.16 17.83
C PHE A 938 -47.67 31.50 18.46
N SER A 939 -47.91 30.47 19.26
CA SER A 939 -46.87 29.57 19.78
C SER A 939 -47.39 28.12 19.85
N VAL A 940 -46.47 27.15 19.86
CA VAL A 940 -46.76 25.70 19.89
C VAL A 940 -45.71 24.98 20.73
N ASP A 941 -46.12 23.93 21.44
CA ASP A 941 -45.25 22.90 22.01
C ASP A 941 -45.95 21.55 21.78
N THR A 942 -45.42 20.73 20.88
CA THR A 942 -46.07 19.47 20.42
C THR A 942 -45.03 18.43 19.99
N GLU A 943 -45.47 17.25 19.58
CA GLU A 943 -44.63 16.21 18.95
C GLU A 943 -45.04 15.97 17.49
N VAL A 944 -44.13 15.38 16.72
CA VAL A 944 -44.41 14.90 15.35
C VAL A 944 -44.16 13.40 15.32
N THR A 945 -45.21 12.61 15.24
CA THR A 945 -45.10 11.13 15.22
C THR A 945 -45.17 10.65 13.77
N ARG A 946 -44.06 10.09 13.25
CA ARG A 946 -43.95 9.50 11.90
C ARG A 946 -44.48 10.41 10.77
N GLY A 947 -44.03 11.66 10.75
CA GLY A 947 -44.43 12.67 9.77
C GLY A 947 -45.87 13.20 9.95
N THR A 948 -46.56 12.83 11.03
CA THR A 948 -47.86 13.43 11.39
C THR A 948 -47.68 14.49 12.47
N LEU A 949 -48.21 15.69 12.24
CA LEU A 949 -48.16 16.85 13.14
C LEU A 949 -49.59 17.24 13.50
N GLN A 950 -49.82 17.46 14.80
CA GLN A 950 -51.06 17.99 15.35
C GLN A 950 -50.67 19.16 16.27
N ALA A 951 -51.20 20.35 16.00
CA ALA A 951 -50.84 21.57 16.72
C ALA A 951 -52.05 22.46 16.95
N ASP A 952 -52.32 22.78 18.21
CA ASP A 952 -53.25 23.85 18.60
C ASP A 952 -52.47 25.16 18.70
N LEU A 953 -52.62 26.02 17.68
CA LEU A 953 -51.98 27.33 17.61
C LEU A 953 -52.79 28.31 18.48
N ALA A 954 -52.31 28.63 19.67
CA ALA A 954 -52.99 29.58 20.57
C ALA A 954 -52.71 31.04 20.15
N ILE A 955 -53.77 31.80 19.84
CA ILE A 955 -53.72 33.23 19.52
C ILE A 955 -54.09 34.05 20.78
N PRO A 956 -53.16 34.84 21.36
CA PRO A 956 -53.41 35.61 22.56
C PRO A 956 -54.36 36.79 22.33
N PRO A 957 -55.06 37.27 23.38
CA PRO A 957 -55.99 38.38 23.29
C PRO A 957 -55.30 39.70 22.95
N ASP A 958 -55.60 40.26 21.78
CA ASP A 958 -55.12 41.58 21.35
C ASP A 958 -56.20 42.36 20.57
N THR A 959 -55.91 43.60 20.17
CA THR A 959 -56.79 44.46 19.38
C THR A 959 -56.31 44.57 17.94
N TYR A 960 -57.05 43.99 17.00
CA TYR A 960 -56.70 43.92 15.58
C TYR A 960 -57.47 45.00 14.79
N PRO A 961 -56.82 46.10 14.36
CA PRO A 961 -57.42 47.09 13.49
C PRO A 961 -57.38 46.64 12.02
N ILE A 962 -58.50 46.80 11.32
CA ILE A 962 -58.66 46.55 9.89
C ILE A 962 -58.96 47.91 9.23
N PRO A 963 -57.92 48.77 9.06
CA PRO A 963 -58.09 50.18 8.69
C PRO A 963 -58.68 50.40 7.28
N GLN A 964 -58.69 49.37 6.43
CA GLN A 964 -59.34 49.40 5.11
C GLN A 964 -60.86 49.67 5.18
N ILE A 965 -61.50 49.31 6.31
CA ILE A 965 -62.95 49.40 6.52
C ILE A 965 -63.30 49.97 7.91
N ASN A 966 -62.43 50.80 8.51
CA ASN A 966 -62.64 51.44 9.83
C ASN A 966 -63.01 50.48 10.99
N LEU A 967 -62.73 49.18 10.84
CA LEU A 967 -63.13 48.12 11.77
C LEU A 967 -62.02 47.80 12.77
N LYS A 968 -62.37 47.42 14.01
CA LYS A 968 -61.45 46.92 15.04
C LYS A 968 -62.08 45.73 15.76
N LEU A 969 -61.31 44.67 15.93
CA LEU A 969 -61.67 43.51 16.75
C LEU A 969 -60.91 43.63 18.07
N VAL A 970 -61.59 44.00 19.15
CA VAL A 970 -60.97 44.29 20.47
C VAL A 970 -61.01 43.05 21.35
N GLY A 971 -59.86 42.68 21.94
CA GLY A 971 -59.75 41.51 22.82
C GLY A 971 -59.90 40.18 22.09
N MET A 972 -59.58 40.14 20.79
CA MET A 972 -59.75 38.95 19.97
C MET A 972 -58.73 37.87 20.36
N ARG A 973 -59.23 36.68 20.69
CA ARG A 973 -58.46 35.48 21.06
C ARG A 973 -59.08 34.24 20.42
N GLY A 974 -58.29 33.20 20.19
CA GLY A 974 -58.77 31.94 19.62
C GLY A 974 -57.70 30.86 19.58
N ASN A 975 -58.10 29.64 19.20
CA ASN A 975 -57.19 28.53 18.93
C ASN A 975 -57.38 28.08 17.48
N VAL A 976 -56.29 27.90 16.74
CA VAL A 976 -56.32 27.43 15.35
C VAL A 976 -55.77 26.01 15.30
N GLN A 977 -56.60 25.03 14.93
CA GLN A 977 -56.19 23.63 14.89
C GLN A 977 -55.51 23.29 13.56
N PHE A 978 -54.22 23.01 13.59
CA PHE A 978 -53.43 22.62 12.43
C PHE A 978 -53.08 21.12 12.46
N ASN A 979 -53.39 20.42 11.37
CA ASN A 979 -53.17 18.98 11.22
C ASN A 979 -52.46 18.70 9.89
N LEU A 980 -51.30 18.04 9.93
CA LEU A 980 -50.55 17.61 8.74
C LEU A 980 -50.30 16.09 8.81
N PRO A 981 -50.71 15.30 7.81
CA PRO A 981 -51.69 15.62 6.76
C PRO A 981 -53.11 15.79 7.34
N PHE A 982 -54.01 16.45 6.60
CA PHE A 982 -55.42 16.59 7.00
C PHE A 982 -56.12 15.22 7.13
N LYS A 983 -56.70 14.95 8.30
CA LYS A 983 -57.40 13.68 8.62
C LYS A 983 -58.70 13.51 7.81
N GLN A 984 -59.44 14.59 7.60
CA GLN A 984 -60.69 14.62 6.84
C GLN A 984 -60.72 15.87 5.94
N LYS A 985 -61.49 15.80 4.86
CA LYS A 985 -61.61 16.87 3.84
C LYS A 985 -62.15 18.19 4.41
N ASP A 986 -63.00 18.10 5.43
CA ASP A 986 -63.80 19.21 5.93
C ASP A 986 -63.28 19.75 7.27
N ASN A 987 -62.21 19.15 7.82
CA ASN A 987 -61.55 19.56 9.07
C ASN A 987 -60.57 20.74 8.85
N ASN A 988 -60.97 21.69 8.01
CA ASN A 988 -60.12 22.82 7.64
C ASN A 988 -60.23 23.92 8.69
N LEU A 989 -59.14 24.09 9.45
CA LEU A 989 -58.71 25.35 10.05
C LEU A 989 -59.88 26.18 10.63
N THR A 990 -60.67 25.57 11.52
CA THR A 990 -61.92 26.14 12.04
C THR A 990 -61.62 27.09 13.21
N GLU A 991 -61.38 28.35 12.89
CA GLU A 991 -61.00 29.38 13.85
C GLU A 991 -62.25 29.94 14.52
N THR A 992 -62.52 29.59 15.77
CA THR A 992 -63.54 30.31 16.56
C THR A 992 -62.84 31.35 17.42
N PHE A 993 -62.94 32.61 16.99
CA PHE A 993 -62.45 33.75 17.75
C PHE A 993 -63.52 34.25 18.72
N GLU A 994 -63.16 34.39 19.99
CA GLU A 994 -63.90 35.23 20.93
C GLU A 994 -63.41 36.68 20.77
N VAL A 995 -64.32 37.65 20.72
CA VAL A 995 -64.01 39.08 20.59
C VAL A 995 -64.77 39.84 21.68
N ASP A 996 -64.07 40.59 22.53
CA ASP A 996 -64.73 41.31 23.63
C ASP A 996 -65.55 42.52 23.14
N SER A 997 -65.19 43.13 22.00
CA SER A 997 -65.99 44.15 21.29
C SER A 997 -65.59 44.31 19.82
N ILE A 998 -66.56 44.32 18.90
CA ILE A 998 -66.39 44.72 17.50
C ILE A 998 -66.73 46.20 17.38
N GLN A 999 -65.83 47.00 16.81
CA GLN A 999 -66.00 48.45 16.64
C GLN A 999 -65.85 48.85 15.17
N TYR A 1000 -66.90 49.43 14.58
CA TYR A 1000 -66.93 49.96 13.21
C TYR A 1000 -67.31 51.43 13.27
N GLU A 1001 -66.38 52.34 13.00
CA GLU A 1001 -66.60 53.78 13.18
C GLU A 1001 -67.10 54.09 14.62
N ASP A 1002 -68.30 54.66 14.78
CA ASP A 1002 -68.94 54.88 16.09
C ASP A 1002 -69.77 53.69 16.60
N PHE A 1003 -70.08 52.71 15.74
CA PHE A 1003 -70.81 51.49 16.11
C PHE A 1003 -69.94 50.55 16.95
N LYS A 1004 -70.46 50.06 18.08
CA LYS A 1004 -69.74 49.19 19.02
C LYS A 1004 -70.64 48.08 19.54
N THR A 1005 -70.18 46.83 19.46
CA THR A 1005 -70.84 45.69 20.12
C THR A 1005 -70.32 45.50 21.54
N GLY A 1006 -71.12 44.79 22.36
CA GLY A 1006 -70.61 44.03 23.50
C GLY A 1006 -69.91 42.75 23.02
N LYS A 1007 -70.00 41.68 23.83
CA LYS A 1007 -69.31 40.42 23.53
C LYS A 1007 -69.75 39.87 22.18
N ALA A 1008 -68.79 39.33 21.44
CA ALA A 1008 -69.01 38.71 20.15
C ALA A 1008 -68.19 37.42 19.98
N PHE A 1009 -68.64 36.58 19.06
CA PHE A 1009 -67.80 35.56 18.45
C PHE A 1009 -67.71 35.81 16.94
N LEU A 1010 -66.60 35.37 16.36
CA LEU A 1010 -66.37 35.29 14.92
C LEU A 1010 -65.77 33.92 14.64
N THR A 1011 -66.56 33.01 14.06
CA THR A 1011 -66.05 31.77 13.49
C THR A 1011 -65.63 32.03 12.06
N VAL A 1012 -64.41 31.68 11.69
CA VAL A 1012 -63.94 31.67 10.31
C VAL A 1012 -63.55 30.24 9.95
N THR A 1013 -64.15 29.73 8.88
CA THR A 1013 -63.74 28.47 8.23
C THR A 1013 -63.21 28.81 6.85
N TYR A 1014 -62.08 28.21 6.46
CA TYR A 1014 -61.47 28.39 5.15
C TYR A 1014 -61.40 27.04 4.43
N ASP A 1015 -61.76 26.96 3.15
CA ASP A 1015 -61.51 25.76 2.33
C ASP A 1015 -61.02 26.13 0.92
N LYS A 1016 -60.96 25.14 0.01
CA LYS A 1016 -60.52 25.36 -1.38
C LYS A 1016 -61.50 26.15 -2.26
N ALA A 1017 -62.72 26.39 -1.79
CA ALA A 1017 -63.79 27.08 -2.52
C ALA A 1017 -64.07 28.48 -1.94
N GLY A 1018 -63.93 28.68 -0.64
CA GLY A 1018 -64.27 29.95 -0.01
C GLY A 1018 -63.72 30.20 1.40
N ILE A 1019 -63.97 31.42 1.86
CA ILE A 1019 -63.85 31.86 3.25
C ILE A 1019 -65.27 32.04 3.78
N TYR A 1020 -65.61 31.34 4.86
CA TYR A 1020 -66.95 31.31 5.46
C TYR A 1020 -66.85 31.91 6.86
N ALA A 1021 -67.24 33.18 6.99
CA ALA A 1021 -67.20 33.91 8.25
C ALA A 1021 -68.61 33.99 8.86
N LYS A 1022 -68.76 33.59 10.13
CA LYS A 1022 -70.02 33.61 10.87
C LYS A 1022 -69.83 34.33 12.19
N PHE A 1023 -70.67 35.32 12.48
CA PHE A 1023 -70.54 36.12 13.69
C PHE A 1023 -71.83 36.19 14.50
N GLY A 1024 -71.69 36.45 15.78
CA GLY A 1024 -72.78 36.76 16.70
C GLY A 1024 -72.30 37.75 17.76
N ALA A 1025 -73.09 38.76 18.09
CA ALA A 1025 -72.67 39.86 18.96
C ALA A 1025 -73.82 40.51 19.74
N GLU A 1026 -73.58 40.82 21.02
CA GLU A 1026 -74.46 41.66 21.83
C GLU A 1026 -74.45 43.11 21.29
N ALA A 1027 -75.60 43.72 20.99
CA ALA A 1027 -75.64 45.11 20.51
C ALA A 1027 -76.93 45.83 20.91
N TYR A 1028 -76.78 47.01 21.53
CA TYR A 1028 -77.86 47.96 21.84
C TYR A 1028 -79.10 47.30 22.47
N GLU A 1029 -78.91 46.64 23.63
CA GLU A 1029 -79.93 45.89 24.38
C GLU A 1029 -80.52 44.66 23.66
N GLY A 1030 -80.04 44.32 22.46
CA GLY A 1030 -80.43 43.15 21.67
C GLY A 1030 -79.22 42.32 21.22
N TYR A 1031 -79.44 41.49 20.21
CA TYR A 1031 -78.42 40.59 19.65
C TYR A 1031 -78.38 40.69 18.12
N LEU A 1032 -77.18 40.66 17.55
CA LEU A 1032 -76.91 40.58 16.13
C LEU A 1032 -76.28 39.23 15.81
N ASN A 1033 -76.58 38.69 14.64
CA ASN A 1033 -75.91 37.51 14.11
C ASN A 1033 -75.88 37.58 12.58
N GLY A 1034 -74.82 37.04 11.99
CA GLY A 1034 -74.66 37.11 10.55
C GLY A 1034 -73.64 36.11 10.01
N GLU A 1035 -73.56 36.08 8.69
CA GLU A 1035 -72.68 35.22 7.91
C GLU A 1035 -72.21 36.00 6.69
N ALA A 1036 -70.98 35.75 6.25
CA ALA A 1036 -70.37 36.36 5.09
C ALA A 1036 -69.44 35.33 4.44
N ASN A 1037 -69.82 34.92 3.23
CA ASN A 1037 -69.19 33.86 2.46
C ASN A 1037 -68.51 34.49 1.25
N VAL A 1038 -67.20 34.27 1.08
CA VAL A 1038 -66.38 34.86 0.00
C VAL A 1038 -65.72 33.75 -0.80
N TYR A 1039 -66.13 33.56 -2.05
CA TYR A 1039 -65.69 32.47 -2.91
C TYR A 1039 -64.41 32.83 -3.66
N LEU A 1040 -63.45 31.92 -3.70
CA LEU A 1040 -62.08 32.09 -4.23
C LEU A 1040 -61.99 32.10 -5.77
N SER A 1041 -63.08 32.51 -6.43
CA SER A 1041 -63.20 32.82 -7.86
C SER A 1041 -62.53 34.15 -8.25
N ASP A 1042 -62.20 34.32 -9.53
CA ASP A 1042 -61.45 35.49 -10.05
C ASP A 1042 -62.10 36.87 -9.76
N SER A 1043 -63.43 36.92 -9.64
CA SER A 1043 -64.21 38.13 -9.34
C SER A 1043 -64.46 38.36 -7.84
N TYR A 1044 -64.03 37.43 -6.98
CA TYR A 1044 -64.37 37.35 -5.55
C TYR A 1044 -65.88 37.53 -5.33
N HIS A 1045 -66.67 36.59 -5.86
CA HIS A 1045 -68.09 36.50 -5.51
C HIS A 1045 -68.26 36.39 -4.00
N TRP A 1046 -69.29 37.03 -3.48
CA TRP A 1046 -69.64 36.95 -2.06
C TRP A 1046 -71.15 36.95 -1.86
N ASP A 1047 -71.58 36.28 -0.80
CA ASP A 1047 -72.91 36.42 -0.22
C ASP A 1047 -72.78 36.67 1.28
N GLY A 1048 -73.84 37.20 1.89
CA GLY A 1048 -73.87 37.38 3.32
C GLY A 1048 -75.21 37.88 3.82
N TRP A 1049 -75.44 37.69 5.11
CA TRP A 1049 -76.64 38.15 5.78
C TRP A 1049 -76.35 38.61 7.19
N ILE A 1050 -77.12 39.58 7.68
CA ILE A 1050 -77.05 40.11 9.04
C ILE A 1050 -78.49 40.23 9.54
N THR A 1051 -78.83 39.49 10.59
CA THR A 1051 -80.08 39.68 11.34
C THR A 1051 -79.81 40.30 12.70
N GLY A 1052 -80.77 41.08 13.17
CA GLY A 1052 -80.75 41.71 14.48
C GLY A 1052 -82.09 41.55 15.18
N LYS A 1053 -82.06 41.20 16.46
CA LYS A 1053 -83.25 40.91 17.26
C LYS A 1053 -83.22 41.66 18.59
N ASP A 1054 -84.35 42.28 18.92
CA ASP A 1054 -84.57 43.08 20.14
C ASP A 1054 -83.64 44.30 20.28
N VAL A 1055 -83.06 44.74 19.15
CA VAL A 1055 -82.10 45.84 19.06
C VAL A 1055 -82.83 47.17 19.19
N GLN A 1056 -82.35 48.04 20.09
CA GLN A 1056 -82.95 49.34 20.34
C GLN A 1056 -82.58 50.35 19.23
N THR A 1057 -83.57 50.79 18.43
CA THR A 1057 -83.33 51.69 17.27
C THR A 1057 -82.73 53.04 17.64
N LYS A 1058 -82.96 53.52 18.87
CA LYS A 1058 -82.46 54.80 19.35
C LYS A 1058 -80.96 54.99 19.05
N TYR A 1059 -80.14 54.06 19.52
CA TYR A 1059 -78.69 54.14 19.38
C TYR A 1059 -78.26 53.97 17.91
N LEU A 1060 -78.95 53.11 17.14
CA LEU A 1060 -78.68 52.96 15.70
C LEU A 1060 -78.99 54.23 14.90
N ALA A 1061 -80.09 54.94 15.21
CA ALA A 1061 -80.46 56.20 14.56
C ALA A 1061 -79.55 57.36 15.00
N GLU A 1062 -79.10 57.37 16.26
CA GLU A 1062 -78.08 58.28 16.78
C GLU A 1062 -76.71 58.07 16.13
N ILE A 1063 -76.37 56.86 15.69
CA ILE A 1063 -75.12 56.55 14.97
C ILE A 1063 -75.24 56.83 13.46
N MET A 1064 -76.24 56.26 12.77
CA MET A 1064 -76.36 56.36 11.31
C MET A 1064 -76.83 57.73 10.81
N THR A 1065 -77.65 58.44 11.61
CA THR A 1065 -78.36 59.66 11.18
C THR A 1065 -78.49 60.74 12.27
N PRO A 1066 -77.46 61.00 13.12
CA PRO A 1066 -77.58 61.79 14.37
C PRO A 1066 -78.34 63.12 14.25
N THR A 1067 -78.09 63.84 13.16
CA THR A 1067 -78.63 65.17 12.86
C THR A 1067 -79.96 65.17 12.12
N TYR A 1068 -80.31 64.10 11.41
CA TYR A 1068 -81.37 64.11 10.39
C TYR A 1068 -82.59 63.26 10.72
N PHE A 1069 -82.41 62.11 11.35
CA PHE A 1069 -83.47 61.15 11.64
C PHE A 1069 -83.23 60.46 12.98
N TYR A 1070 -84.28 60.35 13.77
CA TYR A 1070 -84.30 59.64 15.05
C TYR A 1070 -85.47 58.67 15.06
N MET A 1071 -85.25 57.48 15.60
CA MET A 1071 -86.26 56.44 15.77
C MET A 1071 -86.02 55.71 17.09
N GLU A 1072 -87.08 55.40 17.82
CA GLU A 1072 -87.00 54.78 19.15
C GLU A 1072 -87.96 53.61 19.28
N GLY A 1073 -87.52 52.51 19.89
CA GLY A 1073 -88.24 51.24 19.98
C GLY A 1073 -87.38 50.06 19.55
N LYS A 1074 -87.65 48.88 20.11
CA LYS A 1074 -86.90 47.66 19.78
C LYS A 1074 -87.40 47.01 18.49
N VAL A 1075 -86.49 46.44 17.71
CA VAL A 1075 -86.78 45.92 16.36
C VAL A 1075 -86.22 44.53 16.09
N GLU A 1076 -86.81 43.90 15.08
CA GLU A 1076 -86.29 42.77 14.34
C GLU A 1076 -85.91 43.27 12.94
N THR A 1077 -84.68 42.98 12.50
CA THR A 1077 -84.13 43.45 11.21
C THR A 1077 -83.39 42.31 10.52
N SER A 1078 -83.38 42.31 9.19
CA SER A 1078 -82.64 41.38 8.36
C SER A 1078 -82.16 42.08 7.09
N LEU A 1079 -80.86 42.00 6.82
CA LEU A 1079 -80.21 42.38 5.58
C LEU A 1079 -79.61 41.11 4.96
N VAL A 1080 -79.88 40.85 3.69
CA VAL A 1080 -79.24 39.80 2.88
C VAL A 1080 -78.65 40.47 1.64
N ALA A 1081 -77.39 40.21 1.33
CA ALA A 1081 -76.69 40.83 0.21
C ALA A 1081 -75.78 39.83 -0.51
N GLN A 1082 -75.66 39.95 -1.82
CA GLN A 1082 -74.76 39.15 -2.65
C GLN A 1082 -74.19 39.97 -3.80
N GLY A 1083 -72.96 39.68 -4.21
CA GLY A 1083 -72.24 40.45 -5.23
C GLY A 1083 -70.87 39.89 -5.58
N SER A 1084 -69.99 40.79 -6.00
CA SER A 1084 -68.57 40.59 -6.31
C SER A 1084 -67.75 41.74 -5.71
N MET A 1085 -66.43 41.74 -5.89
CA MET A 1085 -65.58 42.87 -5.47
C MET A 1085 -65.95 44.22 -6.11
N MET A 1086 -66.64 44.21 -7.27
CA MET A 1086 -66.93 45.40 -8.07
C MET A 1086 -68.40 45.84 -8.07
N GLU A 1087 -69.33 44.96 -7.71
CA GLU A 1087 -70.76 45.16 -7.90
C GLU A 1087 -71.61 44.35 -6.90
N LEU A 1088 -72.67 44.98 -6.36
CA LEU A 1088 -73.73 44.33 -5.60
C LEU A 1088 -74.77 43.76 -6.58
N TYR A 1089 -74.99 42.45 -6.62
CA TYR A 1089 -76.00 41.87 -7.51
C TYR A 1089 -77.41 42.00 -6.94
N GLN A 1090 -77.59 41.76 -5.64
CA GLN A 1090 -78.88 41.90 -4.96
C GLN A 1090 -78.68 42.25 -3.48
N GLY A 1091 -79.52 43.13 -2.96
CA GLY A 1091 -79.60 43.45 -1.53
C GLY A 1091 -81.05 43.52 -1.06
N ASP A 1092 -81.47 42.62 -0.18
CA ASP A 1092 -82.79 42.59 0.46
C ASP A 1092 -82.68 43.06 1.91
N ALA A 1093 -83.33 44.17 2.24
CA ALA A 1093 -83.43 44.69 3.60
C ALA A 1093 -84.89 44.60 4.10
N SER A 1094 -85.08 44.15 5.33
CA SER A 1094 -86.38 44.11 5.99
C SER A 1094 -86.26 44.45 7.47
N PHE A 1095 -87.30 45.08 8.00
CA PHE A 1095 -87.30 45.68 9.33
C PHE A 1095 -88.72 45.72 9.87
N LYS A 1096 -88.87 45.44 11.17
CA LYS A 1096 -90.15 45.34 11.85
C LYS A 1096 -89.98 45.70 13.33
N ASN A 1097 -90.85 46.55 13.89
CA ASN A 1097 -90.81 46.83 15.32
C ASN A 1097 -91.38 45.67 16.17
N LEU A 1098 -90.82 45.54 17.36
CA LEU A 1098 -91.27 44.65 18.43
C LEU A 1098 -91.99 45.44 19.54
N THR A 1099 -91.59 46.70 19.78
CA THR A 1099 -92.27 47.64 20.68
C THR A 1099 -92.83 48.85 19.94
N PRO A 1100 -93.89 49.50 20.45
CA PRO A 1100 -94.25 50.87 20.06
C PRO A 1100 -93.07 51.84 20.18
N GLY A 1101 -93.19 53.01 19.55
CA GLY A 1101 -92.07 53.92 19.37
C GLY A 1101 -92.43 55.28 18.77
N LYS A 1102 -91.40 56.04 18.42
CA LYS A 1102 -91.55 57.37 17.80
C LYS A 1102 -90.45 57.61 16.75
N ILE A 1103 -90.80 58.20 15.61
CA ILE A 1103 -89.84 58.84 14.69
C ILE A 1103 -89.80 60.37 14.88
N SER A 1104 -88.63 60.96 14.61
CA SER A 1104 -88.42 62.41 14.53
C SER A 1104 -87.49 62.74 13.36
N ILE A 1105 -88.04 63.24 12.25
CA ILE A 1105 -87.28 63.61 11.03
C ILE A 1105 -86.71 65.03 11.18
N LYS A 1106 -85.69 65.20 12.03
CA LYS A 1106 -85.02 66.48 12.35
C LYS A 1106 -84.61 67.30 11.10
N ALA A 1107 -84.31 66.64 9.98
CA ALA A 1107 -84.03 67.33 8.71
C ALA A 1107 -85.16 68.29 8.25
N LEU A 1108 -86.40 68.07 8.70
CA LEU A 1108 -87.53 68.98 8.43
C LEU A 1108 -87.51 70.26 9.27
N ASP A 1109 -86.74 70.35 10.36
CA ASP A 1109 -86.65 71.57 11.17
C ASP A 1109 -86.02 72.74 10.40
N ASP A 1110 -85.00 72.47 9.57
CA ASP A 1110 -84.45 73.47 8.65
C ASP A 1110 -85.45 73.85 7.56
N VAL A 1111 -86.22 72.89 7.01
CA VAL A 1111 -87.28 73.16 6.04
C VAL A 1111 -88.42 74.02 6.64
N ILE A 1112 -88.77 73.79 7.91
CA ILE A 1112 -89.75 74.58 8.67
C ILE A 1112 -89.24 76.01 8.94
N LYS A 1113 -87.93 76.15 9.23
CA LYS A 1113 -87.24 77.41 9.52
C LYS A 1113 -87.07 78.29 8.29
N ASP A 1114 -86.75 77.68 7.14
CA ASP A 1114 -86.48 78.37 5.87
C ASP A 1114 -87.69 78.44 4.93
N LEU A 1115 -88.91 78.22 5.45
CA LEU A 1115 -90.17 78.41 4.71
C LEU A 1115 -90.22 79.80 4.04
N PRO A 1116 -90.61 79.90 2.74
CA PRO A 1116 -90.52 81.16 2.01
C PRO A 1116 -91.31 82.31 2.65
N LYS A 1117 -90.58 83.32 3.13
CA LYS A 1117 -91.12 84.52 3.83
C LYS A 1117 -92.08 85.37 2.99
N VAL A 1118 -92.16 85.09 1.68
CA VAL A 1118 -93.06 85.74 0.69
C VAL A 1118 -94.44 85.07 0.64
N TRP A 1119 -94.60 83.86 1.18
CA TRP A 1119 -95.92 83.23 1.31
C TRP A 1119 -96.80 83.95 2.33
N ASP A 1120 -98.12 83.85 2.17
CA ASP A 1120 -99.07 84.38 3.13
C ASP A 1120 -99.02 83.62 4.47
N PRO A 1121 -99.42 84.26 5.60
CA PRO A 1121 -99.32 83.64 6.92
C PRO A 1121 -100.12 82.35 7.08
N LEU A 1122 -101.26 82.21 6.39
CA LEU A 1122 -102.10 81.02 6.48
C LEU A 1122 -101.43 79.83 5.78
N ARG A 1123 -100.90 80.03 4.57
CA ARG A 1123 -100.10 79.03 3.85
C ARG A 1123 -98.84 78.64 4.62
N GLN A 1124 -98.12 79.60 5.19
CA GLN A 1124 -96.95 79.30 6.04
C GLN A 1124 -97.36 78.45 7.26
N GLN A 1125 -98.44 78.79 7.96
CA GLN A 1125 -98.91 78.02 9.11
C GLN A 1125 -99.39 76.61 8.71
N ILE A 1126 -100.16 76.47 7.63
CA ILE A 1126 -100.64 75.16 7.15
C ILE A 1126 -99.46 74.27 6.72
N THR A 1127 -98.50 74.79 5.94
CA THR A 1127 -97.32 74.01 5.56
C THR A 1127 -96.45 73.70 6.77
N LYS A 1128 -96.26 74.63 7.71
CA LYS A 1128 -95.53 74.37 8.95
C LYS A 1128 -96.19 73.25 9.77
N ILE A 1129 -97.50 73.31 10.00
CA ILE A 1129 -98.24 72.26 10.73
C ILE A 1129 -98.11 70.91 10.01
N GLY A 1130 -98.21 70.89 8.67
CA GLY A 1130 -97.98 69.69 7.87
C GLY A 1130 -96.57 69.10 8.04
N LEU A 1131 -95.54 69.95 8.00
CA LEU A 1131 -94.14 69.54 8.20
C LEU A 1131 -93.88 69.08 9.65
N GLU A 1132 -94.41 69.75 10.66
CA GLU A 1132 -94.31 69.32 12.07
C GLU A 1132 -95.02 67.96 12.29
N THR A 1133 -96.15 67.73 11.61
CA THR A 1133 -96.92 66.48 11.62
C THR A 1133 -96.30 65.36 10.76
N MET A 1134 -95.31 65.69 9.93
CA MET A 1134 -94.41 64.75 9.25
C MET A 1134 -93.11 64.52 10.04
N ARG A 1135 -92.60 65.54 10.73
CA ARG A 1135 -91.39 65.47 11.55
C ARG A 1135 -91.58 64.47 12.68
N ASP A 1136 -92.57 64.71 13.54
CA ASP A 1136 -92.84 63.88 14.71
C ASP A 1136 -94.01 62.93 14.46
N PHE A 1137 -93.80 61.63 14.64
CA PHE A 1137 -94.87 60.64 14.56
C PHE A 1137 -94.66 59.48 15.54
N ALA A 1138 -95.66 59.21 16.38
CA ALA A 1138 -95.69 58.06 17.28
C ALA A 1138 -96.38 56.86 16.61
N TYR A 1139 -95.78 55.67 16.72
CA TYR A 1139 -96.24 54.45 16.06
C TYR A 1139 -96.39 53.28 17.05
N ASP A 1140 -97.41 52.46 16.83
CA ASP A 1140 -97.56 51.14 17.45
C ASP A 1140 -96.90 50.06 16.58
N ARG A 1141 -96.87 50.28 15.26
CA ARG A 1141 -96.28 49.36 14.27
C ARG A 1141 -95.45 50.12 13.24
N ALA A 1142 -94.29 49.59 12.92
CA ALA A 1142 -93.40 50.06 11.86
C ALA A 1142 -92.87 48.86 11.07
N GLU A 1143 -93.00 48.89 9.75
CA GLU A 1143 -92.51 47.87 8.83
C GLU A 1143 -91.79 48.54 7.66
N MET A 1144 -90.58 48.10 7.35
CA MET A 1144 -89.86 48.47 6.13
C MET A 1144 -89.45 47.22 5.37
N LYS A 1145 -89.56 47.28 4.04
CA LYS A 1145 -88.86 46.36 3.12
C LYS A 1145 -88.25 47.17 1.99
N ALA A 1146 -87.01 46.89 1.64
CA ALA A 1146 -86.33 47.47 0.49
C ALA A 1146 -85.54 46.38 -0.25
N ARG A 1147 -85.48 46.49 -1.57
CA ARG A 1147 -84.77 45.58 -2.46
C ARG A 1147 -83.95 46.38 -3.45
N PHE A 1148 -82.69 46.02 -3.59
CA PHE A 1148 -81.73 46.60 -4.52
C PHE A 1148 -81.21 45.55 -5.49
N TYR A 1149 -80.95 45.97 -6.73
CA TYR A 1149 -80.28 45.21 -7.78
C TYR A 1149 -79.25 46.14 -8.42
N GLY A 1150 -77.95 45.79 -8.40
CA GLY A 1150 -76.90 46.71 -8.82
C GLY A 1150 -76.84 47.94 -7.93
N ARG A 1151 -77.34 49.07 -8.47
CA ARG A 1151 -77.44 50.37 -7.79
C ARG A 1151 -78.86 50.94 -7.81
N GLU A 1152 -79.80 50.22 -8.42
CA GLU A 1152 -81.21 50.57 -8.45
C GLU A 1152 -81.96 49.80 -7.37
N GLY A 1153 -83.14 50.28 -6.97
CA GLY A 1153 -83.93 49.57 -5.98
C GLY A 1153 -85.27 50.23 -5.67
N ASN A 1154 -86.14 49.46 -5.01
CA ASN A 1154 -87.42 49.94 -4.52
C ASN A 1154 -87.73 49.41 -3.13
N GLY A 1155 -88.56 50.13 -2.39
CA GLY A 1155 -88.96 49.75 -1.04
C GLY A 1155 -90.08 50.60 -0.49
N TYR A 1156 -90.50 50.28 0.72
CA TYR A 1156 -91.42 51.09 1.50
C TYR A 1156 -91.03 51.11 2.98
N PHE A 1157 -91.39 52.20 3.67
CA PHE A 1157 -91.41 52.31 5.12
C PHE A 1157 -92.82 52.73 5.54
N ARG A 1158 -93.49 51.90 6.35
CA ARG A 1158 -94.87 52.08 6.78
C ARG A 1158 -94.94 52.15 8.29
N PHE A 1159 -95.54 53.21 8.80
CA PHE A 1159 -95.79 53.43 10.22
C PHE A 1159 -97.30 53.52 10.46
N VAL A 1160 -97.78 52.90 11.54
CA VAL A 1160 -99.17 52.93 11.98
C VAL A 1160 -99.20 53.20 13.49
N GLY A 1161 -100.01 54.16 13.92
CA GLY A 1161 -100.11 54.55 15.33
C GLY A 1161 -101.38 55.33 15.66
N PRO A 1162 -101.47 55.91 16.87
CA PRO A 1162 -102.67 56.62 17.34
C PRO A 1162 -103.05 57.85 16.50
N GLN A 1163 -102.11 58.37 15.71
CA GLN A 1163 -102.27 59.55 14.84
C GLN A 1163 -102.42 59.18 13.34
N GLY A 1164 -102.88 57.95 13.06
CA GLY A 1164 -103.12 57.43 11.72
C GLY A 1164 -101.94 56.61 11.19
N SER A 1165 -101.52 56.86 9.95
CA SER A 1165 -100.39 56.19 9.33
C SER A 1165 -99.46 57.16 8.59
N ARG A 1166 -98.24 56.71 8.30
CA ARG A 1166 -97.28 57.35 7.39
C ARG A 1166 -96.70 56.27 6.50
N ASN A 1167 -96.85 56.43 5.18
CA ASN A 1167 -96.29 55.51 4.19
C ASN A 1167 -95.28 56.30 3.36
N PHE A 1168 -94.06 55.80 3.29
CA PHE A 1168 -92.99 56.33 2.44
C PHE A 1168 -92.62 55.24 1.44
N ASP A 1169 -92.94 55.43 0.16
CA ASP A 1169 -92.49 54.53 -0.90
C ASP A 1169 -91.19 55.12 -1.50
N ILE A 1170 -90.14 54.31 -1.54
CA ILE A 1170 -88.77 54.70 -1.88
C ILE A 1170 -88.41 54.03 -3.20
N ASN A 1171 -87.94 54.80 -4.19
CA ASN A 1171 -87.42 54.28 -5.45
C ASN A 1171 -86.07 54.96 -5.74
N VAL A 1172 -85.09 54.17 -6.15
CA VAL A 1172 -83.70 54.59 -6.42
C VAL A 1172 -83.34 54.14 -7.84
N TYR A 1173 -82.88 55.07 -8.66
CA TYR A 1173 -82.54 54.88 -10.07
C TYR A 1173 -81.10 55.34 -10.33
N ASP A 1174 -80.32 54.62 -11.15
CA ASP A 1174 -78.96 55.04 -11.50
C ASP A 1174 -78.98 55.92 -12.75
N HIS A 1175 -79.00 57.24 -12.54
CA HIS A 1175 -79.15 58.25 -13.60
C HIS A 1175 -77.97 58.35 -14.61
N ARG A 1176 -77.00 57.43 -14.59
CA ARG A 1176 -75.84 57.39 -15.52
C ARG A 1176 -76.16 56.88 -16.94
N TRP A 1177 -77.41 56.98 -17.39
CA TRP A 1177 -77.87 56.47 -18.69
C TRP A 1177 -78.26 57.57 -19.71
N THR A 1178 -77.87 58.82 -19.46
CA THR A 1178 -78.20 59.99 -20.31
C THR A 1178 -77.03 60.89 -20.69
N ASP A 1179 -75.78 60.41 -20.60
CA ASP A 1179 -74.66 61.00 -21.35
C ASP A 1179 -74.60 60.32 -22.73
N ASP A 1180 -75.16 60.98 -23.74
CA ASP A 1180 -75.14 60.49 -25.12
C ASP A 1180 -73.70 60.32 -25.62
N LYS A 1181 -73.40 59.16 -26.22
CA LYS A 1181 -72.10 58.92 -26.86
C LYS A 1181 -71.98 59.76 -28.13
N GLU A 1182 -71.29 60.90 -28.05
CA GLU A 1182 -70.81 61.60 -29.25
C GLU A 1182 -70.07 60.62 -30.17
N ALA A 1183 -70.54 60.52 -31.41
CA ALA A 1183 -69.99 59.59 -32.39
C ALA A 1183 -68.61 60.06 -32.85
N LYS A 1184 -67.54 59.51 -32.26
CA LYS A 1184 -66.17 59.72 -32.73
C LYS A 1184 -66.03 59.29 -34.20
N THR A 1185 -65.87 60.27 -35.07
CA THR A 1185 -65.63 60.10 -36.49
C THR A 1185 -64.25 59.51 -36.76
N THR A 1186 -64.19 58.45 -37.56
CA THR A 1186 -62.94 57.80 -38.00
C THR A 1186 -62.36 58.49 -39.24
N SER A 1187 -61.06 58.79 -39.22
CA SER A 1187 -60.25 59.16 -40.40
C SER A 1187 -58.77 59.25 -40.02
N PRO A 1188 -57.86 58.80 -40.90
CA PRO A 1188 -57.74 57.43 -41.41
C PRO A 1188 -56.60 56.65 -40.71
#